data_AF-A0A954FYU2-F1
#
_entry.id   AF-A0A954FYU2-F1
#
_cell.length_a   1.000
_cell.length_b   1.000
_cell.length_c   1.000
_cell.angle_alpha   90.00
_cell.angle_beta   90.00
_cell.angle_gamma   90.00
#
_symmetry.space_group_name_H-M   'P 1'
#
loop_
_entity.id
_entity.type
_entity.pdbx_description
1 polymer ?
#
loop_
_entity_poly.entity_id
_entity_poly.type
_entity_poly.pdbx_seq_one_letter_code
_entity_poly.pdbx_strand_id
1 'polypeptide(L)'
;VKITKPFYLGTYEVTQAEYEKIMGENPSWFSPKGQGSTKVTGQKTDKYPVDSASWHDAEIFCRKLSEREGKTYRLPTEAEWEYACRAGTTGPFHFGNSDNGRLSNTAGDDPYGTDVKGPSLGRTTQVGSYAPNAFGLYDMHGNVFEWCADWFVPPVYSQRSGKLTINPLVSSKAPAVKTRVLRGGAWNKGKEIHARSALRRGNLPSWKGQNIGFRVVQEATQQARTASIAQSPKTDEKQIQVIKDPRAGELVFIPAGTFLMGAPENEKGAWPFEKPQHKVEIKTGFYIGKYEVTFEQFRVFAAETSYKTEAQNNPQGGGGYDAERKDVVNSHPRFSWRFAGFPQRSNEPVVNVTWNDAVAYCNWLTEKDGKHIYRLPTEAEHEYAGRAGTTTAYGWGQEQDSLIGNENVSDQSLAKKLNPKSFHFKRCGKGDDGFPFTAPVGSFKPNAFGVFDLHGNVSEWCENVYLEDRYQNPDKPLPKTGAKRVLRGGSYLYLHLDCRAARRVNAPADERRCDRGFRIVRELAPRPAAQALAEAKPHPVPATPTPTPTTPPVPIERDVISFQPLPTEEPVTSFTVTEDNRFLICSHQGANQVSIWDTLTKAKVAVLSTTSPRSVMSRGDQLFVANDGAGTISVFSRKNKWALTNQLDIEKPHIVYLSAPQDKFFKGEILVTCHGKGNQASYQDCHIYHLNVKDDRDKHISKSALATCSYDGRIVITQGSFHLSSAGGISAFAWDDFISSESPYPIYKGGLPQTS
;
A
#
# COMPACT_ATOMS: atom_id res chain seq x y z
N VAL A 1 7.89 -12.78 -22.06
CA VAL A 1 7.80 -11.31 -21.84
C VAL A 1 6.41 -10.85 -22.25
N LYS A 2 5.72 -10.05 -21.43
CA LYS A 2 4.42 -9.44 -21.77
C LYS A 2 4.55 -7.92 -21.75
N ILE A 3 4.31 -7.25 -22.88
CA ILE A 3 4.22 -5.79 -22.96
C ILE A 3 2.75 -5.40 -22.75
N THR A 4 2.47 -4.48 -21.82
CA THR A 4 1.11 -4.22 -21.32
C THR A 4 0.60 -2.81 -21.53
N LYS A 5 1.46 -1.89 -22.02
CA LYS A 5 1.05 -0.56 -22.47
C LYS A 5 1.26 -0.49 -23.98
N PRO A 6 0.28 0.00 -24.77
CA PRO A 6 0.53 0.28 -26.17
C PRO A 6 1.47 1.49 -26.28
N PHE A 7 2.38 1.42 -27.23
CA PHE A 7 3.34 2.47 -27.52
C PHE A 7 3.53 2.52 -29.03
N TYR A 8 3.85 3.69 -29.56
CA TYR A 8 4.31 3.79 -30.94
C TYR A 8 5.82 3.69 -30.93
N LEU A 9 6.37 2.75 -31.68
CA LEU A 9 7.81 2.68 -31.92
C LEU A 9 8.09 3.32 -33.28
N GLY A 10 9.19 4.08 -33.36
CA GLY A 10 9.68 4.62 -34.61
C GLY A 10 9.77 3.52 -35.67
N THR A 11 9.12 3.75 -36.81
CA THR A 11 9.11 2.84 -37.96
C THR A 11 10.53 2.51 -38.43
N TYR A 12 11.44 3.48 -38.27
CA TYR A 12 12.86 3.42 -38.59
C TYR A 12 13.68 3.87 -37.37
N GLU A 13 14.99 3.63 -37.41
CA GLU A 13 15.94 4.39 -36.60
C GLU A 13 15.85 5.89 -36.91
N VAL A 14 16.18 6.74 -35.93
CA VAL A 14 16.22 8.19 -36.14
C VAL A 14 17.21 8.48 -37.25
N THR A 15 16.78 9.21 -38.28
CA THR A 15 17.63 9.53 -39.43
C THR A 15 18.58 10.70 -39.12
N GLN A 16 19.66 10.81 -39.90
CA GLN A 16 20.60 11.93 -39.80
C GLN A 16 19.90 13.28 -39.93
N ALA A 17 18.95 13.42 -40.87
CA ALA A 17 18.22 14.67 -41.06
C ALA A 17 17.25 14.98 -39.91
N GLU A 18 16.57 13.97 -39.34
CA GLU A 18 15.71 14.16 -38.16
C GLU A 18 16.54 14.56 -36.95
N TYR A 19 17.69 13.91 -36.74
CA TYR A 19 18.61 14.22 -35.67
C TYR A 19 19.11 15.67 -35.76
N GLU A 20 19.66 16.06 -36.92
CA GLU A 20 20.19 17.41 -37.15
C GLU A 20 19.11 18.49 -36.97
N LYS A 21 17.87 18.20 -37.40
CA LYS A 21 16.73 19.12 -37.24
C LYS A 21 16.35 19.39 -35.78
N ILE A 22 16.59 18.46 -34.86
CA ILE A 22 16.26 18.60 -33.42
C ILE A 22 17.48 19.05 -32.62
N MET A 23 18.67 18.55 -32.96
CA MET A 23 19.89 18.76 -32.18
C MET A 23 20.72 19.93 -32.68
N GLY A 24 20.59 20.30 -33.95
CA GLY A 24 21.35 21.37 -34.61
C GLY A 24 22.71 20.92 -35.15
N GLU A 25 23.06 19.64 -34.97
CA GLU A 25 24.32 19.05 -35.42
C GLU A 25 24.10 17.61 -35.89
N ASN A 26 25.02 17.10 -36.70
CA ASN A 26 25.01 15.73 -37.19
C ASN A 26 26.31 15.01 -36.78
N PRO A 27 26.26 14.06 -35.83
CA PRO A 27 27.45 13.36 -35.33
C PRO A 27 27.88 12.20 -36.23
N SER A 28 27.12 11.88 -37.29
CA SER A 28 27.27 10.61 -38.01
C SER A 28 28.57 10.50 -38.78
N TRP A 29 29.23 9.36 -38.56
CA TRP A 29 30.44 8.92 -39.23
C TRP A 29 30.20 8.72 -40.72
N PHE A 30 29.09 8.07 -41.09
CA PHE A 30 28.71 7.83 -42.49
C PHE A 30 27.85 8.98 -43.03
N SER A 31 28.44 10.17 -43.06
CA SER A 31 27.85 11.38 -43.65
C SER A 31 28.89 12.06 -44.56
N PRO A 32 28.49 12.99 -45.46
CA PRO A 32 29.44 13.74 -46.29
C PRO A 32 30.52 14.50 -45.50
N LYS A 33 30.22 14.86 -44.25
CA LYS A 33 31.15 15.57 -43.34
C LYS A 33 31.81 14.66 -42.29
N GLY A 34 31.38 13.40 -42.21
CA GLY A 34 31.88 12.44 -41.23
C GLY A 34 33.20 11.80 -41.64
N GLN A 35 33.86 11.14 -40.69
CA GLN A 35 35.14 10.48 -40.92
C GLN A 35 35.02 9.27 -41.90
N GLY A 36 33.82 8.72 -42.08
CA GLY A 36 33.50 7.69 -43.07
C GLY A 36 32.98 8.21 -44.40
N SER A 37 33.11 9.52 -44.68
CA SER A 37 32.59 10.18 -45.89
C SER A 37 32.97 9.47 -47.20
N THR A 38 34.16 8.90 -47.30
CA THR A 38 34.62 8.16 -48.48
C THR A 38 33.71 6.98 -48.84
N LYS A 39 33.07 6.35 -47.85
CA LYS A 39 32.14 5.22 -48.01
C LYS A 39 30.74 5.65 -48.48
N VAL A 40 30.42 6.94 -48.40
CA VAL A 40 29.13 7.52 -48.79
C VAL A 40 29.26 8.62 -49.85
N THR A 41 30.41 8.69 -50.53
CA THR A 41 30.66 9.66 -51.61
C THR A 41 29.54 9.66 -52.64
N GLY A 42 28.99 10.85 -52.95
CA GLY A 42 27.90 11.02 -53.92
C GLY A 42 26.52 10.54 -53.47
N GLN A 43 26.37 10.05 -52.24
CA GLN A 43 25.09 9.58 -51.71
C GLN A 43 24.45 10.66 -50.82
N LYS A 44 23.11 10.74 -50.87
CA LYS A 44 22.33 11.55 -49.92
C LYS A 44 22.12 10.75 -48.64
N THR A 45 22.72 11.21 -47.54
CA THR A 45 22.69 10.50 -46.25
C THR A 45 21.57 10.97 -45.32
N ASP A 46 20.70 11.88 -45.77
CA ASP A 46 19.60 12.43 -44.97
C ASP A 46 18.70 11.35 -44.36
N LYS A 47 18.51 10.23 -45.07
CA LYS A 47 17.72 9.07 -44.66
C LYS A 47 18.54 7.91 -44.10
N TYR A 48 19.83 8.11 -43.87
CA TYR A 48 20.64 7.12 -43.17
C TYR A 48 20.33 7.24 -41.68
N PRO A 49 20.44 6.17 -40.89
CA PRO A 49 20.32 6.29 -39.45
C PRO A 49 21.39 7.24 -38.93
N VAL A 50 21.06 7.99 -37.87
CA VAL A 50 22.08 8.67 -37.09
C VAL A 50 22.96 7.59 -36.45
N ASP A 51 24.24 7.63 -36.78
CA ASP A 51 25.28 6.84 -36.12
C ASP A 51 26.15 7.74 -35.23
N SER A 52 26.96 7.14 -34.37
CA SER A 52 27.87 7.85 -33.46
C SER A 52 27.15 8.75 -32.44
N ALA A 53 25.88 8.46 -32.15
CA ALA A 53 25.11 9.09 -31.07
C ALA A 53 25.31 8.32 -29.76
N SER A 54 25.64 9.03 -28.67
CA SER A 54 25.69 8.42 -27.33
C SER A 54 24.29 8.21 -26.76
N TRP A 55 24.18 7.43 -25.69
CA TRP A 55 22.91 7.26 -24.98
C TRP A 55 22.39 8.59 -24.42
N HIS A 56 23.30 9.44 -23.91
CA HIS A 56 22.96 10.78 -23.43
C HIS A 56 22.43 11.69 -24.54
N ASP A 57 23.05 11.63 -25.72
CA ASP A 57 22.60 12.39 -26.88
C ASP A 57 21.18 11.97 -27.30
N ALA A 58 20.89 10.67 -27.27
CA ALA A 58 19.59 10.11 -27.61
C ALA A 58 18.48 10.51 -26.62
N GLU A 59 18.77 10.56 -25.32
CA GLU A 59 17.84 11.08 -24.31
C GLU A 59 17.58 12.58 -24.47
N ILE A 60 18.61 13.37 -24.77
CA ILE A 60 18.45 14.80 -25.06
C ILE A 60 17.60 15.00 -26.31
N PHE A 61 17.82 14.22 -27.36
CA PHE A 61 16.98 14.22 -28.55
C PHE A 61 15.52 13.93 -28.20
N CYS A 62 15.24 12.85 -27.46
CA CYS A 62 13.88 12.49 -27.04
C CYS A 62 13.20 13.60 -26.25
N ARG A 63 13.93 14.25 -25.32
CA ARG A 63 13.41 15.37 -24.53
C ARG A 63 13.09 16.59 -25.40
N LYS A 64 14.01 17.01 -26.28
CA LYS A 64 13.77 18.15 -27.19
C LYS A 64 12.61 17.87 -28.14
N LEU A 65 12.51 16.64 -28.66
CA LEU A 65 11.38 16.24 -29.50
C LEU A 65 10.06 16.27 -28.71
N SER A 66 10.08 15.86 -27.44
CA SER A 66 8.93 15.93 -26.55
C SER A 66 8.46 17.37 -26.30
N GLU A 67 9.40 18.25 -25.96
CA GLU A 67 9.14 19.69 -25.75
C GLU A 67 8.57 20.33 -27.03
N ARG A 68 9.12 19.97 -28.19
CA ARG A 68 8.70 20.52 -29.49
C ARG A 68 7.30 20.08 -29.90
N GLU A 69 6.95 18.81 -29.70
CA GLU A 69 5.68 18.25 -30.17
C GLU A 69 4.57 18.22 -29.12
N GLY A 70 4.88 18.53 -27.85
CA GLY A 70 3.92 18.43 -26.76
C GLY A 70 3.46 16.99 -26.50
N LYS A 71 4.28 16.00 -26.87
CA LYS A 71 4.04 14.56 -26.66
C LYS A 71 5.23 13.97 -25.89
N THR A 72 5.07 12.79 -25.31
CA THR A 72 6.18 12.14 -24.60
C THR A 72 6.93 11.18 -25.53
N TYR A 73 8.18 11.50 -25.82
CA TYR A 73 9.14 10.64 -26.51
C TYR A 73 10.24 10.17 -25.56
N ARG A 74 10.69 8.92 -25.72
CA ARG A 74 11.78 8.31 -24.95
C ARG A 74 12.47 7.21 -25.75
N LEU A 75 13.59 6.68 -25.24
CA LEU A 75 14.15 5.44 -25.75
C LEU A 75 13.23 4.23 -25.45
N PRO A 76 13.22 3.19 -26.31
CA PRO A 76 12.53 1.94 -26.00
C PRO A 76 13.20 1.26 -24.80
N THR A 77 12.40 0.52 -24.02
CA THR A 77 12.99 -0.46 -23.12
C THR A 77 13.54 -1.64 -23.93
N GLU A 78 14.50 -2.35 -23.35
CA GLU A 78 15.10 -3.57 -23.88
C GLU A 78 14.04 -4.61 -24.28
N ALA A 79 12.95 -4.67 -23.50
CA ALA A 79 11.85 -5.60 -23.69
C ALA A 79 10.88 -5.15 -24.79
N GLU A 80 10.53 -3.86 -24.84
CA GLU A 80 9.72 -3.28 -25.92
C GLU A 80 10.42 -3.44 -27.27
N TRP A 81 11.73 -3.21 -27.32
CA TRP A 81 12.52 -3.39 -28.54
C TRP A 81 12.50 -4.84 -29.01
N GLU A 82 12.79 -5.82 -28.15
CA GLU A 82 12.81 -7.23 -28.57
C GLU A 82 11.41 -7.74 -28.95
N TYR A 83 10.37 -7.33 -28.21
CA TYR A 83 8.99 -7.64 -28.55
C TYR A 83 8.62 -7.11 -29.94
N ALA A 84 8.97 -5.85 -30.21
CA ALA A 84 8.73 -5.20 -31.48
C ALA A 84 9.53 -5.83 -32.62
N CYS A 85 10.80 -6.19 -32.38
CA CYS A 85 11.69 -6.86 -33.34
C CYS A 85 11.12 -8.22 -33.77
N ARG A 86 10.68 -9.02 -32.79
CA ARG A 86 10.09 -10.35 -33.01
C ARG A 86 8.76 -10.30 -33.74
N ALA A 87 7.90 -9.31 -33.44
CA ALA A 87 6.59 -9.15 -34.07
C ALA A 87 5.78 -10.46 -34.19
N GLY A 88 5.82 -11.29 -33.12
CA GLY A 88 5.13 -12.58 -33.05
C GLY A 88 5.98 -13.80 -33.40
N THR A 89 7.20 -13.65 -33.93
CA THR A 89 8.11 -14.77 -34.19
C THR A 89 8.91 -15.19 -32.96
N THR A 90 9.32 -16.45 -32.92
CA THR A 90 10.14 -17.02 -31.84
C THR A 90 11.59 -17.25 -32.26
N GLY A 91 11.88 -17.24 -33.56
CA GLY A 91 13.21 -17.45 -34.14
C GLY A 91 14.19 -16.29 -33.95
N PRO A 92 15.44 -16.44 -34.44
CA PRO A 92 16.47 -15.42 -34.36
C PRO A 92 16.15 -14.19 -35.21
N PHE A 93 15.41 -14.35 -36.32
CA PHE A 93 14.96 -13.25 -37.18
C PHE A 93 13.46 -13.33 -37.43
N HIS A 94 12.81 -12.19 -37.70
CA HIS A 94 11.40 -12.20 -38.09
C HIS A 94 11.17 -12.86 -39.45
N PHE A 95 12.21 -12.97 -40.28
CA PHE A 95 12.18 -13.59 -41.61
C PHE A 95 12.73 -15.02 -41.64
N GLY A 96 13.09 -15.62 -40.50
CA GLY A 96 13.53 -17.02 -40.44
C GLY A 96 14.69 -17.29 -39.48
N ASN A 97 15.42 -18.37 -39.76
CA ASN A 97 16.46 -18.90 -38.88
C ASN A 97 17.90 -18.59 -39.33
N SER A 98 18.08 -17.97 -40.49
CA SER A 98 19.38 -17.61 -41.04
C SER A 98 19.37 -16.19 -41.60
N ASP A 99 20.54 -15.57 -41.61
CA ASP A 99 20.78 -14.26 -42.23
C ASP A 99 22.17 -14.25 -42.86
N ASN A 100 22.27 -13.69 -44.06
CA ASN A 100 23.51 -13.52 -44.81
C ASN A 100 23.62 -12.13 -45.43
N GLY A 101 22.98 -11.12 -44.83
CA GLY A 101 23.06 -9.73 -45.30
C GLY A 101 22.18 -9.38 -46.50
N ARG A 102 21.34 -10.33 -46.97
CA ARG A 102 20.36 -10.05 -48.05
C ARG A 102 19.04 -9.49 -47.55
N LEU A 103 18.62 -9.88 -46.35
CA LEU A 103 17.35 -9.48 -45.74
C LEU A 103 17.53 -8.44 -44.64
N SER A 104 18.78 -8.04 -44.37
CA SER A 104 19.14 -7.00 -43.41
C SER A 104 20.53 -6.43 -43.72
N ASN A 105 20.85 -5.23 -43.20
CA ASN A 105 22.20 -4.67 -43.34
C ASN A 105 23.12 -5.22 -42.25
N THR A 106 23.66 -6.41 -42.48
CA THR A 106 24.62 -7.11 -41.62
C THR A 106 25.86 -7.50 -42.41
N ALA A 107 26.87 -8.05 -41.74
CA ALA A 107 28.05 -8.58 -42.42
C ALA A 107 27.75 -9.92 -43.10
N GLY A 108 27.20 -9.88 -44.32
CA GLY A 108 26.78 -11.08 -45.03
C GLY A 108 27.88 -12.07 -45.41
N ASP A 109 29.14 -11.66 -45.32
CA ASP A 109 30.30 -12.54 -45.52
C ASP A 109 30.71 -13.33 -44.25
N ASP A 110 30.00 -13.12 -43.13
CA ASP A 110 30.00 -13.91 -41.90
C ASP A 110 28.54 -14.29 -41.52
N PRO A 111 27.88 -15.15 -42.33
CA PRO A 111 26.45 -15.43 -42.20
C PRO A 111 26.10 -16.21 -40.92
N TYR A 112 24.85 -16.05 -40.45
CA TYR A 112 24.29 -16.81 -39.34
C TYR A 112 23.38 -17.93 -39.85
N GLY A 113 23.55 -19.15 -39.33
CA GLY A 113 22.66 -20.28 -39.61
C GLY A 113 22.70 -20.80 -41.06
N THR A 114 23.71 -20.41 -41.84
CA THR A 114 23.96 -20.87 -43.21
C THR A 114 25.43 -20.64 -43.58
N ASP A 115 25.96 -21.44 -44.51
CA ASP A 115 27.30 -21.22 -45.09
C ASP A 115 27.26 -20.34 -46.36
N VAL A 116 26.05 -19.96 -46.82
CA VAL A 116 25.88 -19.13 -48.02
C VAL A 116 26.15 -17.66 -47.68
N LYS A 117 27.32 -17.17 -48.11
CA LYS A 117 27.70 -15.76 -47.98
C LYS A 117 26.81 -14.85 -48.85
N GLY A 118 26.59 -13.63 -48.36
CA GLY A 118 25.85 -12.59 -49.06
C GLY A 118 26.49 -11.21 -48.92
N PRO A 119 25.74 -10.14 -49.22
CA PRO A 119 26.26 -8.77 -49.27
C PRO A 119 26.79 -8.26 -47.92
N SER A 120 27.85 -7.46 -47.95
CA SER A 120 28.44 -6.82 -46.77
C SER A 120 28.85 -5.40 -47.14
N LEU A 121 28.04 -4.41 -46.74
CA LEU A 121 28.22 -3.02 -47.18
C LEU A 121 29.38 -2.31 -46.49
N GLY A 122 29.73 -2.73 -45.27
CA GLY A 122 30.77 -2.09 -44.46
C GLY A 122 30.43 -0.66 -44.02
N ARG A 123 29.13 -0.31 -43.99
CA ARG A 123 28.59 1.00 -43.62
C ARG A 123 27.08 0.91 -43.35
N THR A 124 26.50 1.96 -42.77
CA THR A 124 25.05 2.13 -42.73
C THR A 124 24.48 2.37 -44.13
N THR A 125 23.18 2.08 -44.27
CA THR A 125 22.40 2.37 -45.48
C THR A 125 21.13 3.12 -45.11
N GLN A 126 20.42 3.63 -46.10
CA GLN A 126 19.14 4.30 -45.92
C GLN A 126 18.17 3.39 -45.15
N VAL A 127 17.48 3.95 -44.15
CA VAL A 127 16.44 3.25 -43.42
C VAL A 127 15.30 2.82 -44.35
N GLY A 128 14.71 1.66 -44.08
CA GLY A 128 13.66 1.06 -44.90
C GLY A 128 14.15 0.36 -46.16
N SER A 129 15.46 0.09 -46.27
CA SER A 129 16.03 -0.63 -47.43
C SER A 129 15.66 -2.12 -47.46
N TYR A 130 15.20 -2.68 -46.34
CA TYR A 130 14.85 -4.09 -46.18
C TYR A 130 13.39 -4.25 -45.81
N ALA A 131 12.82 -5.45 -45.95
CA ALA A 131 11.41 -5.67 -45.67
C ALA A 131 11.07 -5.44 -44.18
N PRO A 132 9.89 -4.89 -43.86
CA PRO A 132 9.46 -4.73 -42.48
C PRO A 132 9.04 -6.06 -41.86
N ASN A 133 8.99 -6.10 -40.53
CA ASN A 133 8.35 -7.21 -39.80
C ASN A 133 6.81 -7.08 -39.77
N ALA A 134 6.14 -8.03 -39.12
CA ALA A 134 4.66 -8.08 -39.08
C ALA A 134 3.98 -6.88 -38.38
N PHE A 135 4.74 -6.06 -37.64
CA PHE A 135 4.25 -4.81 -37.05
C PHE A 135 4.54 -3.58 -37.92
N GLY A 136 5.12 -3.76 -39.11
CA GLY A 136 5.47 -2.68 -40.03
C GLY A 136 6.76 -1.94 -39.66
N LEU A 137 7.61 -2.53 -38.82
CA LEU A 137 8.87 -1.93 -38.36
C LEU A 137 10.04 -2.39 -39.23
N TYR A 138 10.89 -1.45 -39.62
CA TYR A 138 12.03 -1.67 -40.50
C TYR A 138 13.35 -1.72 -39.71
N ASP A 139 14.34 -2.34 -40.34
CA ASP A 139 15.73 -2.36 -39.91
C ASP A 139 15.94 -2.95 -38.49
N MET A 140 15.00 -3.78 -38.02
CA MET A 140 15.07 -4.41 -36.70
C MET A 140 16.20 -5.46 -36.56
N HIS A 141 16.94 -5.75 -37.64
CA HIS A 141 17.98 -6.79 -37.71
C HIS A 141 19.28 -6.30 -38.37
N GLY A 142 19.74 -5.07 -38.15
CA GLY A 142 21.02 -4.62 -38.69
C GLY A 142 21.11 -3.12 -38.77
N ASN A 143 21.94 -2.62 -39.68
CA ASN A 143 22.23 -1.20 -39.88
C ASN A 143 22.99 -0.62 -38.68
N VAL A 144 22.34 -0.37 -37.53
CA VAL A 144 22.99 0.07 -36.29
C VAL A 144 22.47 -0.70 -35.09
N PHE A 145 23.33 -0.88 -34.08
CA PHE A 145 22.86 -1.20 -32.74
C PHE A 145 22.05 -0.04 -32.19
N GLU A 146 20.99 -0.33 -31.45
CA GLU A 146 20.11 0.69 -30.94
C GLU A 146 20.15 0.79 -29.43
N TRP A 147 20.30 2.03 -28.92
CA TRP A 147 20.19 2.31 -27.50
C TRP A 147 18.80 2.00 -26.95
N CYS A 148 18.76 1.30 -25.83
CA CYS A 148 17.57 1.16 -25.00
C CYS A 148 17.71 1.95 -23.69
N ALA A 149 16.60 2.27 -23.04
CA ALA A 149 16.57 2.96 -21.75
C ALA A 149 17.25 2.13 -20.64
N ASP A 150 17.25 0.81 -20.76
CA ASP A 150 17.69 -0.13 -19.74
C ASP A 150 19.19 -0.07 -19.41
N TRP A 151 19.51 -0.32 -18.15
CA TRP A 151 20.86 -0.69 -17.72
C TRP A 151 21.18 -2.12 -18.14
N PHE A 152 22.40 -2.37 -18.60
CA PHE A 152 22.85 -3.71 -18.98
C PHE A 152 23.25 -4.51 -17.73
N VAL A 153 22.49 -5.57 -17.45
CA VAL A 153 22.77 -6.52 -16.36
C VAL A 153 22.95 -7.91 -16.97
N PRO A 154 24.18 -8.49 -16.95
CA PRO A 154 24.46 -9.77 -17.60
C PRO A 154 23.62 -10.96 -17.11
N PRO A 155 23.45 -11.22 -15.79
CA PRO A 155 22.73 -12.41 -15.32
C PRO A 155 21.20 -12.29 -15.41
N VAL A 156 20.66 -11.17 -15.94
CA VAL A 156 19.23 -10.89 -15.82
C VAL A 156 18.34 -11.91 -16.53
N TYR A 157 18.80 -12.49 -17.65
CA TYR A 157 18.04 -13.49 -18.41
C TYR A 157 18.02 -14.86 -17.73
N SER A 158 19.15 -15.31 -17.17
CA SER A 158 19.19 -16.57 -16.42
C SER A 158 18.36 -16.48 -15.14
N GLN A 159 18.37 -15.33 -14.47
CA GLN A 159 17.52 -15.07 -13.28
C GLN A 159 16.01 -15.06 -13.59
N ARG A 160 15.65 -14.73 -14.82
CA ARG A 160 14.26 -14.63 -15.31
C ARG A 160 13.81 -15.89 -16.06
N SER A 161 14.70 -16.87 -16.23
CA SER A 161 14.38 -18.12 -16.95
C SER A 161 13.18 -18.82 -16.31
N GLY A 162 12.24 -19.28 -17.15
CA GLY A 162 11.01 -19.94 -16.72
C GLY A 162 9.94 -19.04 -16.07
N LYS A 163 10.17 -17.72 -15.98
CA LYS A 163 9.24 -16.78 -15.32
C LYS A 163 8.58 -15.85 -16.33
N LEU A 164 7.27 -15.62 -16.16
CA LEU A 164 6.60 -14.53 -16.89
C LEU A 164 7.18 -13.19 -16.42
N THR A 165 7.64 -12.40 -17.38
CA THR A 165 8.22 -11.07 -17.14
C THR A 165 7.33 -10.04 -17.81
N ILE A 166 6.78 -9.10 -17.02
CA ILE A 166 5.79 -8.11 -17.47
C ILE A 166 6.46 -6.74 -17.52
N ASN A 167 6.46 -6.07 -18.69
CA ASN A 167 7.21 -4.83 -18.96
C ASN A 167 8.61 -4.79 -18.30
N PRO A 168 9.46 -5.81 -18.45
CA PRO A 168 10.61 -5.94 -17.58
C PRO A 168 11.63 -4.82 -17.82
N LEU A 169 11.73 -3.89 -16.87
CA LEU A 169 12.83 -2.93 -16.76
C LEU A 169 13.99 -3.60 -16.01
N VAL A 170 15.24 -3.38 -16.44
CA VAL A 170 16.38 -4.14 -15.90
C VAL A 170 16.91 -3.58 -14.56
N SER A 171 16.75 -2.29 -14.19
CA SER A 171 17.08 -1.77 -12.84
C SER A 171 16.75 -0.28 -12.63
N SER A 172 16.44 0.14 -11.39
CA SER A 172 16.36 1.55 -10.93
C SER A 172 17.66 2.08 -10.29
N LYS A 173 18.71 1.25 -10.15
CA LYS A 173 20.07 1.65 -9.73
C LYS A 173 21.07 1.32 -10.83
N ALA A 174 22.03 2.23 -11.06
CA ALA A 174 23.14 1.95 -11.98
C ALA A 174 23.91 0.72 -11.46
N PRO A 175 24.10 -0.34 -12.28
CA PRO A 175 24.93 -1.48 -11.91
C PRO A 175 26.38 -1.03 -11.72
N ALA A 176 27.18 -1.84 -11.01
CA ALA A 176 28.60 -1.56 -10.77
C ALA A 176 29.35 -1.26 -12.08
N VAL A 177 29.01 -1.99 -13.14
CA VAL A 177 29.43 -1.71 -14.52
C VAL A 177 28.37 -0.84 -15.19
N LYS A 178 28.54 0.48 -15.12
CA LYS A 178 27.57 1.51 -15.59
C LYS A 178 27.40 1.53 -17.11
N THR A 179 26.82 0.47 -17.68
CA THR A 179 26.61 0.31 -19.13
C THR A 179 25.12 0.22 -19.46
N ARG A 180 24.71 0.80 -20.58
CA ARG A 180 23.33 0.77 -21.10
C ARG A 180 23.17 -0.32 -22.14
N VAL A 181 21.95 -0.82 -22.29
CA VAL A 181 21.62 -1.87 -23.24
C VAL A 181 21.68 -1.33 -24.67
N LEU A 182 22.29 -2.12 -25.54
CA LEU A 182 22.20 -2.05 -26.99
C LEU A 182 21.48 -3.30 -27.51
N ARG A 183 20.52 -3.11 -28.41
CA ARG A 183 19.77 -4.19 -29.05
C ARG A 183 19.94 -4.22 -30.57
N GLY A 184 19.57 -5.35 -31.15
CA GLY A 184 19.69 -5.64 -32.57
C GLY A 184 21.10 -6.05 -32.96
N GLY A 185 21.61 -5.45 -34.02
CA GLY A 185 22.96 -5.64 -34.55
C GLY A 185 23.27 -4.56 -35.56
N ALA A 186 24.48 -4.53 -36.08
CA ALA A 186 24.90 -3.49 -37.01
C ALA A 186 25.52 -4.08 -38.28
N TRP A 187 25.84 -3.21 -39.23
CA TRP A 187 26.45 -3.55 -40.52
C TRP A 187 27.82 -4.25 -40.44
N ASN A 188 28.50 -4.22 -39.28
CA ASN A 188 29.89 -4.65 -39.14
C ASN A 188 30.04 -6.14 -38.73
N LYS A 189 31.29 -6.64 -38.81
CA LYS A 189 31.67 -8.05 -38.57
C LYS A 189 31.99 -8.39 -37.12
N GLY A 190 31.72 -9.64 -36.74
CA GLY A 190 32.23 -10.28 -35.52
C GLY A 190 31.41 -11.52 -35.14
N LYS A 191 32.11 -12.59 -34.69
CA LYS A 191 31.55 -13.91 -34.34
C LYS A 191 30.46 -13.92 -33.25
N GLU A 192 30.10 -12.76 -32.71
CA GLU A 192 29.11 -12.58 -31.63
C GLU A 192 28.14 -11.42 -31.88
N ILE A 193 28.18 -10.77 -33.06
CA ILE A 193 27.36 -9.58 -33.35
C ILE A 193 26.29 -9.79 -34.42
N HIS A 194 25.93 -11.04 -34.71
CA HIS A 194 24.82 -11.36 -35.60
C HIS A 194 23.51 -10.76 -35.04
N ALA A 195 22.82 -9.97 -35.87
CA ALA A 195 21.71 -9.09 -35.49
C ALA A 195 20.38 -9.80 -35.12
N ARG A 196 20.48 -10.86 -34.31
CA ARG A 196 19.34 -11.65 -33.84
C ARG A 196 18.46 -10.80 -32.93
N SER A 197 17.16 -11.10 -32.92
CA SER A 197 16.18 -10.50 -31.99
C SER A 197 16.60 -10.56 -30.52
N ALA A 198 17.26 -11.65 -30.12
CA ALA A 198 17.73 -11.88 -28.75
C ALA A 198 19.11 -11.28 -28.45
N LEU A 199 19.84 -10.75 -29.45
CA LEU A 199 21.16 -10.18 -29.21
C LEU A 199 21.03 -8.93 -28.34
N ARG A 200 21.88 -8.84 -27.32
CA ARG A 200 21.99 -7.69 -26.43
C ARG A 200 23.46 -7.44 -26.10
N ARG A 201 23.85 -6.18 -26.01
CA ARG A 201 25.20 -5.77 -25.55
C ARG A 201 25.08 -4.65 -24.52
N GLY A 202 26.14 -4.47 -23.75
CA GLY A 202 26.28 -3.33 -22.83
C GLY A 202 27.40 -2.43 -23.31
N ASN A 203 27.20 -1.12 -23.31
CA ASN A 203 28.29 -0.16 -23.50
C ASN A 203 28.09 1.09 -22.63
N LEU A 204 29.17 1.86 -22.42
CA LEU A 204 29.11 3.07 -21.60
C LEU A 204 28.13 4.09 -22.20
N PRO A 205 27.30 4.77 -21.39
CA PRO A 205 26.34 5.76 -21.87
C PRO A 205 26.95 6.90 -22.68
N SER A 206 28.23 7.22 -22.44
CA SER A 206 29.00 8.24 -23.15
C SER A 206 29.64 7.76 -24.45
N TRP A 207 29.59 6.45 -24.74
CA TRP A 207 30.25 5.89 -25.91
C TRP A 207 29.53 6.29 -27.20
N LYS A 208 30.30 6.67 -28.22
CA LYS A 208 29.82 7.12 -29.54
C LYS A 208 30.42 6.22 -30.63
N GLY A 209 29.73 5.14 -30.97
CA GLY A 209 30.19 4.20 -32.00
C GLY A 209 29.54 4.46 -33.37
N GLN A 210 30.32 4.38 -34.44
CA GLN A 210 29.85 4.48 -35.85
C GLN A 210 28.86 3.37 -36.27
N ASN A 211 28.59 2.42 -35.39
CA ASN A 211 27.66 1.32 -35.57
C ASN A 211 26.54 1.35 -34.52
N ILE A 212 26.37 2.47 -33.81
CA ILE A 212 25.37 2.67 -32.76
C ILE A 212 24.54 3.90 -33.08
N GLY A 213 23.22 3.72 -33.05
CA GLY A 213 22.20 4.76 -33.18
C GLY A 213 21.06 4.49 -32.19
N PHE A 214 19.87 4.96 -32.52
CA PHE A 214 18.68 4.72 -31.71
C PHE A 214 17.39 4.96 -32.51
N ARG A 215 16.29 4.40 -32.02
CA ARG A 215 14.92 4.78 -32.41
C ARG A 215 14.14 5.24 -31.19
N VAL A 216 13.03 5.94 -31.43
CA VAL A 216 12.23 6.52 -30.35
C VAL A 216 10.93 5.76 -30.13
N VAL A 217 10.48 5.75 -28.88
CA VAL A 217 9.11 5.43 -28.50
C VAL A 217 8.36 6.74 -28.29
N GLN A 218 7.16 6.85 -28.86
CA GLN A 218 6.17 7.82 -28.45
C GLN A 218 5.15 7.13 -27.55
N GLU A 219 4.94 7.68 -26.35
CA GLU A 219 3.88 7.21 -25.46
C GLU A 219 2.51 7.48 -26.09
N ALA A 220 1.60 6.51 -25.99
CA ALA A 220 0.24 6.66 -26.50
C ALA A 220 -0.57 7.61 -25.58
N THR A 221 -0.68 8.89 -25.96
CA THR A 221 -1.58 9.86 -25.30
C THR A 221 -3.04 9.56 -25.62
N GLN A 222 -3.95 9.72 -24.65
CA GLN A 222 -5.40 9.41 -24.77
C GLN A 222 -6.13 10.10 -25.94
N GLN A 223 -5.57 11.14 -26.56
CA GLN A 223 -6.19 11.90 -27.66
C GLN A 223 -6.03 11.27 -29.07
N ALA A 224 -5.12 10.33 -29.30
CA ALA A 224 -4.91 9.75 -30.64
C ALA A 224 -5.82 8.54 -30.96
N ARG A 225 -6.88 8.30 -30.16
CA ARG A 225 -7.74 7.11 -30.26
C ARG A 225 -8.80 7.16 -31.36
N THR A 226 -8.96 8.25 -32.10
CA THR A 226 -10.08 8.42 -33.04
C THR A 226 -9.79 8.16 -34.52
N ALA A 227 -8.54 7.90 -34.92
CA ALA A 227 -8.22 7.73 -36.34
C ALA A 227 -7.26 6.56 -36.59
N SER A 228 -7.79 5.33 -36.66
CA SER A 228 -7.35 4.23 -37.56
C SER A 228 -7.66 2.83 -37.03
N ILE A 229 -8.90 2.56 -36.60
CA ILE A 229 -9.38 1.17 -36.51
C ILE A 229 -10.60 1.05 -37.42
N ALA A 230 -10.33 1.07 -38.72
CA ALA A 230 -11.24 0.54 -39.71
C ALA A 230 -10.79 -0.89 -40.03
N GLN A 231 -11.69 -1.83 -39.71
CA GLN A 231 -11.81 -3.20 -40.23
C GLN A 231 -10.96 -4.32 -39.61
N SER A 232 -11.48 -4.91 -38.52
CA SER A 232 -11.77 -6.36 -38.38
C SER A 232 -12.58 -6.63 -37.09
N PRO A 233 -13.29 -7.77 -36.97
CA PRO A 233 -14.71 -7.79 -36.57
C PRO A 233 -15.00 -7.63 -35.07
N LYS A 234 -16.15 -7.00 -34.82
CA LYS A 234 -16.75 -6.64 -33.53
C LYS A 234 -16.91 -7.84 -32.59
N THR A 235 -16.26 -7.78 -31.44
CA THR A 235 -16.84 -8.25 -30.17
C THR A 235 -17.42 -7.03 -29.47
N ASP A 236 -18.68 -7.10 -29.02
CA ASP A 236 -19.40 -5.99 -28.36
C ASP A 236 -18.68 -5.54 -27.07
N GLU A 237 -17.75 -4.59 -27.20
CA GLU A 237 -17.20 -3.85 -26.07
C GLU A 237 -18.29 -2.92 -25.53
N LYS A 238 -18.84 -3.24 -24.36
CA LYS A 238 -19.69 -2.31 -23.60
C LYS A 238 -18.92 -1.02 -23.37
N GLN A 239 -19.37 0.06 -23.99
CA GLN A 239 -18.81 1.39 -23.82
C GLN A 239 -18.92 1.82 -22.34
N ILE A 240 -17.78 2.06 -21.68
CA ILE A 240 -17.72 2.58 -20.30
C ILE A 240 -18.30 4.00 -20.31
N GLN A 241 -19.42 4.22 -19.62
CA GLN A 241 -20.05 5.54 -19.54
C GLN A 241 -19.34 6.37 -18.46
N VAL A 242 -18.91 7.58 -18.83
CA VAL A 242 -18.23 8.52 -17.94
C VAL A 242 -18.91 9.87 -18.00
N ILE A 243 -19.21 10.44 -16.84
CA ILE A 243 -19.67 11.83 -16.70
C ILE A 243 -18.56 12.69 -16.11
N LYS A 244 -18.56 13.97 -16.44
CA LYS A 244 -17.58 14.93 -15.93
C LYS A 244 -18.29 16.03 -15.15
N ASP A 245 -17.83 16.27 -13.94
CA ASP A 245 -18.21 17.41 -13.12
C ASP A 245 -16.92 18.14 -12.71
N PRO A 246 -16.81 19.47 -12.88
CA PRO A 246 -15.59 20.19 -12.53
C PRO A 246 -15.23 20.13 -11.03
N ARG A 247 -16.22 19.87 -10.16
CA ARG A 247 -16.07 19.73 -8.70
C ARG A 247 -15.86 18.26 -8.34
N ALA A 248 -16.70 17.37 -8.88
CA ALA A 248 -16.69 15.94 -8.55
C ALA A 248 -15.65 15.11 -9.36
N GLY A 249 -15.13 15.64 -10.46
CA GLY A 249 -14.20 14.96 -11.37
C GLY A 249 -14.90 14.09 -12.41
N GLU A 250 -14.17 13.10 -12.93
CA GLU A 250 -14.74 12.08 -13.80
C GLU A 250 -15.40 10.98 -12.94
N LEU A 251 -16.68 10.68 -13.20
CA LEU A 251 -17.40 9.59 -12.54
C LEU A 251 -17.73 8.51 -13.57
N VAL A 252 -17.44 7.26 -13.23
CA VAL A 252 -17.67 6.10 -14.09
C VAL A 252 -18.96 5.41 -13.67
N PHE A 253 -19.79 5.04 -14.65
CA PHE A 253 -20.98 4.25 -14.40
C PHE A 253 -20.63 2.80 -14.08
N ILE A 254 -21.10 2.33 -12.93
CA ILE A 254 -21.00 0.95 -12.48
C ILE A 254 -22.40 0.32 -12.62
N PRO A 255 -22.56 -0.74 -13.43
CA PRO A 255 -23.85 -1.37 -13.65
C PRO A 255 -24.34 -2.08 -12.38
N ALA A 256 -25.67 -2.25 -12.28
CA ALA A 256 -26.25 -3.18 -11.32
C ALA A 256 -25.73 -4.60 -11.58
N GLY A 257 -25.66 -5.41 -10.53
CA GLY A 257 -25.16 -6.77 -10.66
C GLY A 257 -25.00 -7.48 -9.33
N THR A 258 -24.41 -8.67 -9.39
CA THR A 258 -24.17 -9.49 -8.20
C THR A 258 -22.73 -9.97 -8.20
N PHE A 259 -22.14 -10.06 -7.01
CA PHE A 259 -20.79 -10.57 -6.83
C PHE A 259 -20.64 -11.30 -5.49
N LEU A 260 -19.50 -11.99 -5.32
CA LEU A 260 -19.09 -12.56 -4.04
C LEU A 260 -18.26 -11.54 -3.28
N MET A 261 -18.81 -11.04 -2.17
CA MET A 261 -18.16 -10.11 -1.27
C MET A 261 -17.40 -10.86 -0.18
N GLY A 262 -16.20 -10.41 0.14
CA GLY A 262 -15.29 -11.03 1.10
C GLY A 262 -14.24 -11.96 0.48
N ALA A 263 -13.37 -12.48 1.33
CA ALA A 263 -12.25 -13.33 0.97
C ALA A 263 -12.67 -14.81 0.95
N PRO A 264 -12.27 -15.59 -0.07
CA PRO A 264 -12.43 -17.04 -0.06
C PRO A 264 -11.54 -17.65 1.04
N GLU A 265 -11.85 -18.89 1.44
CA GLU A 265 -11.21 -19.52 2.60
C GLU A 265 -9.68 -19.63 2.47
N ASN A 266 -9.18 -19.78 1.26
CA ASN A 266 -7.76 -19.95 0.96
C ASN A 266 -7.05 -18.67 0.47
N GLU A 267 -7.68 -17.48 0.53
CA GLU A 267 -7.02 -16.24 0.12
C GLU A 267 -5.91 -15.85 1.09
N LYS A 268 -4.69 -15.74 0.56
CA LYS A 268 -3.50 -15.40 1.34
C LYS A 268 -3.61 -14.00 1.95
N GLY A 269 -3.39 -13.90 3.25
CA GLY A 269 -3.45 -12.63 3.98
C GLY A 269 -4.87 -12.20 4.35
N ALA A 270 -5.89 -13.03 4.07
CA ALA A 270 -7.26 -12.80 4.52
C ALA A 270 -7.40 -12.99 6.04
N TRP A 271 -8.16 -12.10 6.66
CA TRP A 271 -8.47 -12.15 8.08
C TRP A 271 -9.83 -12.79 8.33
N PRO A 272 -10.11 -13.32 9.53
CA PRO A 272 -11.41 -13.95 9.83
C PRO A 272 -12.64 -13.04 9.59
N PHE A 273 -12.51 -11.73 9.85
CA PHE A 273 -13.58 -10.73 9.62
C PHE A 273 -13.78 -10.33 8.15
N GLU A 274 -12.96 -10.89 7.25
CA GLU A 274 -13.12 -10.78 5.79
C GLU A 274 -13.83 -12.01 5.21
N LYS A 275 -14.20 -12.98 6.07
CA LYS A 275 -14.86 -14.24 5.72
C LYS A 275 -16.21 -14.36 6.46
N PRO A 276 -17.12 -15.23 6.02
CA PRO A 276 -17.09 -15.98 4.77
C PRO A 276 -17.36 -15.07 3.55
N GLN A 277 -17.04 -15.59 2.37
CA GLN A 277 -17.59 -15.04 1.14
C GLN A 277 -19.11 -15.20 1.12
N HIS A 278 -19.81 -14.13 0.76
CA HIS A 278 -21.27 -14.12 0.66
C HIS A 278 -21.71 -13.34 -0.58
N LYS A 279 -22.87 -13.73 -1.14
CA LYS A 279 -23.43 -13.12 -2.35
C LYS A 279 -24.04 -11.76 -1.99
N VAL A 280 -23.67 -10.72 -2.73
CA VAL A 280 -24.20 -9.36 -2.56
C VAL A 280 -24.73 -8.85 -3.89
N GLU A 281 -25.94 -8.28 -3.88
CA GLU A 281 -26.59 -7.69 -5.03
C GLU A 281 -26.54 -6.15 -4.97
N ILE A 282 -25.95 -5.55 -5.99
CA ILE A 282 -26.06 -4.12 -6.31
C ILE A 282 -27.30 -3.95 -7.17
N LYS A 283 -28.42 -3.55 -6.56
CA LYS A 283 -29.74 -3.48 -7.21
C LYS A 283 -29.83 -2.41 -8.29
N THR A 284 -29.20 -1.27 -8.05
CA THR A 284 -29.24 -0.11 -8.94
C THR A 284 -27.80 0.26 -9.27
N GLY A 285 -27.52 0.49 -10.55
CA GLY A 285 -26.24 1.04 -10.95
C GLY A 285 -26.02 2.42 -10.35
N PHE A 286 -24.77 2.88 -10.34
CA PHE A 286 -24.39 4.16 -9.74
C PHE A 286 -23.17 4.73 -10.46
N TYR A 287 -22.91 6.02 -10.30
CA TYR A 287 -21.66 6.62 -10.74
C TYR A 287 -20.68 6.67 -9.58
N ILE A 288 -19.44 6.24 -9.77
CA ILE A 288 -18.37 6.35 -8.77
C ILE A 288 -17.20 7.17 -9.31
N GLY A 289 -16.50 7.89 -8.42
CA GLY A 289 -15.25 8.56 -8.74
C GLY A 289 -14.30 7.63 -9.48
N LYS A 290 -13.93 8.02 -10.71
CA LYS A 290 -12.89 7.34 -11.50
C LYS A 290 -11.57 7.30 -10.74
N TYR A 291 -11.37 8.31 -9.91
CA TYR A 291 -10.22 8.63 -9.07
C TYR A 291 -10.70 8.97 -7.65
N GLU A 292 -9.79 8.95 -6.68
CA GLU A 292 -10.02 9.61 -5.38
C GLU A 292 -10.23 11.12 -5.56
N VAL A 293 -10.87 11.77 -4.58
CA VAL A 293 -10.99 13.24 -4.57
C VAL A 293 -9.60 13.84 -4.47
N THR A 294 -9.27 14.67 -5.45
CA THR A 294 -7.95 15.30 -5.55
C THR A 294 -7.80 16.48 -4.60
N PHE A 295 -6.55 16.83 -4.31
CA PHE A 295 -6.17 18.01 -3.55
C PHE A 295 -6.83 19.28 -4.12
N GLU A 296 -6.85 19.45 -5.45
CA GLU A 296 -7.44 20.63 -6.09
C GLU A 296 -8.96 20.69 -5.91
N GLN A 297 -9.65 19.56 -6.07
CA GLN A 297 -11.11 19.50 -5.87
C GLN A 297 -11.49 19.84 -4.42
N PHE A 298 -10.78 19.28 -3.44
CA PHE A 298 -11.01 19.61 -2.04
C PHE A 298 -10.64 21.06 -1.72
N ARG A 299 -9.61 21.62 -2.37
CA ARG A 299 -9.24 23.04 -2.24
C ARG A 299 -10.35 23.97 -2.70
N VAL A 300 -11.03 23.65 -3.80
CA VAL A 300 -12.21 24.41 -4.28
C VAL A 300 -13.32 24.38 -3.25
N PHE A 301 -13.68 23.19 -2.74
CA PHE A 301 -14.67 23.06 -1.67
C PHE A 301 -14.33 23.93 -0.46
N ALA A 302 -13.10 23.81 0.07
CA ALA A 302 -12.69 24.54 1.26
C ALA A 302 -12.65 26.06 1.03
N ALA A 303 -12.30 26.51 -0.18
CA ALA A 303 -12.31 27.92 -0.54
C ALA A 303 -13.73 28.49 -0.63
N GLU A 304 -14.65 27.79 -1.30
CA GLU A 304 -16.03 28.27 -1.49
C GLU A 304 -16.85 28.28 -0.20
N THR A 305 -16.57 27.37 0.71
CA THR A 305 -17.34 27.19 1.96
C THR A 305 -16.65 27.80 3.18
N SER A 306 -15.41 28.27 3.03
CA SER A 306 -14.52 28.60 4.15
C SER A 306 -14.35 27.45 5.16
N TYR A 307 -14.49 26.20 4.69
CA TYR A 307 -14.45 25.02 5.54
C TYR A 307 -13.06 24.80 6.15
N LYS A 308 -13.03 24.50 7.45
CA LYS A 308 -11.84 24.06 8.18
C LYS A 308 -12.03 22.62 8.58
N THR A 309 -11.10 21.76 8.17
CA THR A 309 -11.18 20.33 8.48
C THR A 309 -10.98 20.07 9.97
N GLU A 310 -11.38 18.90 10.44
CA GLU A 310 -11.15 18.48 11.83
C GLU A 310 -9.65 18.46 12.17
N ALA A 311 -8.77 18.18 11.20
CA ALA A 311 -7.33 18.32 11.38
C ALA A 311 -6.85 19.75 11.59
N GLN A 312 -7.54 20.76 11.05
CA GLN A 312 -7.20 22.16 11.27
C GLN A 312 -7.78 22.70 12.59
N ASN A 313 -8.90 22.15 13.06
CA ASN A 313 -9.56 22.57 14.30
C ASN A 313 -9.01 21.86 15.54
N ASN A 314 -8.32 20.73 15.36
CA ASN A 314 -7.75 19.96 16.44
C ASN A 314 -6.33 20.46 16.81
N PRO A 315 -6.05 20.79 18.09
CA PRO A 315 -4.73 21.28 18.51
C PRO A 315 -3.57 20.32 18.25
N GLN A 316 -3.83 19.01 18.19
CA GLN A 316 -2.84 17.99 17.87
C GLN A 316 -2.63 17.82 16.35
N GLY A 317 -3.42 18.49 15.51
CA GLY A 317 -3.35 18.43 14.05
C GLY A 317 -3.66 17.04 13.48
N GLY A 318 -3.07 16.76 12.32
CA GLY A 318 -3.13 15.45 11.65
C GLY A 318 -1.79 14.72 11.61
N GLY A 319 -1.77 13.58 10.93
CA GLY A 319 -0.56 12.81 10.65
C GLY A 319 0.21 13.39 9.47
N GLY A 320 1.48 13.01 9.35
CA GLY A 320 2.30 13.47 8.23
C GLY A 320 3.72 12.94 8.25
N TYR A 321 4.43 13.15 7.16
CA TYR A 321 5.86 12.85 7.07
C TYR A 321 6.67 13.94 7.76
N ASP A 322 7.43 13.56 8.78
CA ASP A 322 8.37 14.41 9.48
C ASP A 322 9.76 14.25 8.87
N ALA A 323 10.18 15.22 8.06
CA ALA A 323 11.45 15.17 7.33
C ALA A 323 12.69 15.12 8.25
N GLU A 324 12.61 15.70 9.45
CA GLU A 324 13.70 15.67 10.43
C GLU A 324 13.84 14.27 11.02
N ARG A 325 12.72 13.67 11.41
CA ARG A 325 12.68 12.29 11.91
C ARG A 325 12.85 11.27 10.80
N LYS A 326 12.64 11.65 9.54
CA LYS A 326 12.47 10.76 8.41
C LYS A 326 11.47 9.65 8.76
N ASP A 327 10.32 10.02 9.30
CA ASP A 327 9.29 9.07 9.72
C ASP A 327 7.89 9.65 9.49
N VAL A 328 6.89 8.78 9.40
CA VAL A 328 5.49 9.19 9.40
C VAL A 328 4.98 9.19 10.83
N VAL A 329 4.50 10.35 11.29
CA VAL A 329 3.94 10.51 12.63
C VAL A 329 2.42 10.54 12.59
N ASN A 330 1.79 10.09 13.66
CA ASN A 330 0.33 9.94 13.73
C ASN A 330 -0.39 11.27 13.95
N SER A 331 0.26 12.24 14.62
CA SER A 331 -0.33 13.54 14.94
C SER A 331 0.77 14.58 15.14
N HIS A 332 0.61 15.75 14.54
CA HIS A 332 1.39 16.94 14.84
C HIS A 332 0.59 18.20 14.45
N PRO A 333 0.61 19.29 15.27
CA PRO A 333 -0.18 20.51 15.01
C PRO A 333 0.04 21.15 13.63
N ARG A 334 1.19 20.89 13.01
CA ARG A 334 1.57 21.44 11.69
C ARG A 334 0.92 20.71 10.51
N PHE A 335 0.45 19.48 10.71
CA PHE A 335 -0.03 18.65 9.62
C PHE A 335 -1.55 18.76 9.47
N SER A 336 -2.00 18.87 8.22
CA SER A 336 -3.41 18.91 7.82
C SER A 336 -3.50 18.55 6.33
N TRP A 337 -4.69 18.63 5.74
CA TRP A 337 -4.85 18.45 4.29
C TRP A 337 -4.06 19.47 3.46
N ARG A 338 -3.70 20.64 4.02
CA ARG A 338 -2.87 21.65 3.34
C ARG A 338 -1.37 21.33 3.38
N PHE A 339 -0.95 20.50 4.33
CA PHE A 339 0.45 20.15 4.50
C PHE A 339 0.56 18.78 5.19
N ALA A 340 0.80 17.74 4.41
CA ALA A 340 0.99 16.37 4.91
C ALA A 340 2.47 16.03 5.22
N GLY A 341 3.37 17.01 5.11
CA GLY A 341 4.81 16.82 5.29
C GLY A 341 5.57 16.35 4.04
N PHE A 342 4.86 16.16 2.93
CA PHE A 342 5.42 15.90 1.61
C PHE A 342 4.71 16.76 0.55
N PRO A 343 5.36 17.06 -0.60
CA PRO A 343 4.71 17.81 -1.67
C PRO A 343 3.52 17.03 -2.22
N GLN A 344 2.35 17.67 -2.32
CA GLN A 344 1.18 17.13 -3.00
C GLN A 344 0.84 18.02 -4.19
N ARG A 345 0.76 17.42 -5.39
CA ARG A 345 0.35 18.11 -6.62
C ARG A 345 -1.17 18.27 -6.66
N SER A 346 -1.66 19.13 -7.54
CA SER A 346 -3.10 19.38 -7.71
C SER A 346 -3.92 18.13 -8.01
N ASN A 347 -3.33 17.15 -8.70
CA ASN A 347 -3.95 15.89 -9.09
C ASN A 347 -3.56 14.70 -8.21
N GLU A 348 -2.99 14.91 -7.02
CA GLU A 348 -2.84 13.85 -6.01
C GLU A 348 -4.08 13.79 -5.12
N PRO A 349 -4.38 12.64 -4.48
CA PRO A 349 -5.51 12.53 -3.57
C PRO A 349 -5.37 13.48 -2.37
N VAL A 350 -6.48 14.08 -1.94
CA VAL A 350 -6.52 14.81 -0.66
C VAL A 350 -6.34 13.82 0.49
N VAL A 351 -5.52 14.18 1.47
CA VAL A 351 -5.26 13.38 2.68
C VAL A 351 -5.47 14.20 3.95
N ASN A 352 -5.37 13.58 5.14
CA ASN A 352 -5.71 14.24 6.41
C ASN A 352 -7.14 14.79 6.44
N VAL A 353 -8.04 14.09 5.74
CA VAL A 353 -9.49 14.32 5.77
C VAL A 353 -10.15 13.18 6.53
N THR A 354 -10.96 13.54 7.52
CA THR A 354 -11.70 12.58 8.33
C THR A 354 -12.94 12.10 7.57
N TRP A 355 -13.67 11.13 8.15
CA TRP A 355 -14.94 10.71 7.57
C TRP A 355 -15.95 11.87 7.56
N ASN A 356 -15.93 12.70 8.60
CA ASN A 356 -16.81 13.88 8.71
C ASN A 356 -16.48 14.92 7.63
N ASP A 357 -15.18 15.18 7.38
CA ASP A 357 -14.74 16.08 6.31
C ASP A 357 -15.20 15.58 4.93
N ALA A 358 -15.08 14.28 4.69
CA ALA A 358 -15.48 13.65 3.43
C ALA A 358 -17.01 13.70 3.21
N VAL A 359 -17.81 13.51 4.27
CA VAL A 359 -19.27 13.69 4.22
C VAL A 359 -19.65 15.14 3.97
N ALA A 360 -18.98 16.11 4.59
CA ALA A 360 -19.21 17.52 4.33
C ALA A 360 -18.97 17.88 2.85
N TYR A 361 -17.92 17.33 2.24
CA TYR A 361 -17.66 17.47 0.81
C TYR A 361 -18.79 16.89 -0.07
N CYS A 362 -19.29 15.70 0.28
CA CYS A 362 -20.40 15.06 -0.44
C CYS A 362 -21.72 15.85 -0.33
N ASN A 363 -22.01 16.38 0.86
CA ASN A 363 -23.17 17.23 1.10
C ASN A 363 -23.10 18.52 0.28
N TRP A 364 -21.93 19.17 0.26
CA TRP A 364 -21.70 20.35 -0.59
C TRP A 364 -21.91 20.06 -2.07
N LEU A 365 -21.42 18.93 -2.60
CA LEU A 365 -21.69 18.52 -3.98
C LEU A 365 -23.19 18.31 -4.24
N THR A 366 -23.89 17.65 -3.32
CA THR A 366 -25.35 17.43 -3.41
C THR A 366 -26.12 18.75 -3.46
N GLU A 367 -25.74 19.72 -2.64
CA GLU A 367 -26.34 21.06 -2.63
C GLU A 367 -26.03 21.83 -3.92
N LYS A 368 -24.77 21.77 -4.38
CA LYS A 368 -24.30 22.47 -5.57
C LYS A 368 -24.81 21.88 -6.88
N ASP A 369 -25.10 20.58 -6.93
CA ASP A 369 -25.74 19.96 -8.09
C ASP A 369 -27.25 20.19 -8.08
N GLY A 370 -27.89 20.13 -6.89
CA GLY A 370 -29.32 20.38 -6.71
C GLY A 370 -30.25 19.34 -7.33
N LYS A 371 -29.72 18.37 -8.08
CA LYS A 371 -30.49 17.36 -8.84
C LYS A 371 -30.23 15.94 -8.38
N HIS A 372 -29.02 15.60 -7.94
CA HIS A 372 -28.60 14.25 -7.57
C HIS A 372 -27.96 14.24 -6.20
N ILE A 373 -27.94 13.07 -5.58
CA ILE A 373 -27.30 12.84 -4.29
C ILE A 373 -25.87 12.35 -4.54
N TYR A 374 -24.93 12.99 -3.84
CA TYR A 374 -23.54 12.58 -3.74
C TYR A 374 -23.27 12.09 -2.32
N ARG A 375 -22.59 10.95 -2.20
CA ARG A 375 -22.25 10.32 -0.92
C ARG A 375 -20.94 9.56 -1.01
N LEU A 376 -20.46 9.06 0.11
CA LEU A 376 -19.39 8.06 0.11
C LEU A 376 -19.89 6.73 -0.49
N PRO A 377 -19.02 5.91 -1.08
CA PRO A 377 -19.40 4.56 -1.46
C PRO A 377 -19.78 3.78 -0.21
N THR A 378 -20.78 2.91 -0.35
CA THR A 378 -20.93 1.81 0.60
C THR A 378 -19.74 0.87 0.45
N GLU A 379 -19.47 0.09 1.50
CA GLU A 379 -18.42 -0.92 1.49
C GLU A 379 -18.61 -1.95 0.37
N ALA A 380 -19.86 -2.32 0.10
CA ALA A 380 -20.21 -3.26 -0.97
C ALA A 380 -19.96 -2.66 -2.35
N GLU A 381 -20.32 -1.39 -2.55
CA GLU A 381 -20.05 -0.67 -3.80
C GLU A 381 -18.55 -0.51 -4.06
N HIS A 382 -17.75 -0.24 -3.02
CA HIS A 382 -16.30 -0.14 -3.13
C HIS A 382 -15.67 -1.47 -3.55
N GLU A 383 -16.02 -2.57 -2.87
CA GLU A 383 -15.49 -3.89 -3.22
C GLU A 383 -15.98 -4.35 -4.61
N TYR A 384 -17.25 -4.11 -4.94
CA TYR A 384 -17.81 -4.43 -6.26
C TYR A 384 -17.07 -3.68 -7.37
N ALA A 385 -16.86 -2.36 -7.18
CA ALA A 385 -16.11 -1.54 -8.09
C ALA A 385 -14.66 -2.01 -8.19
N GLY A 386 -14.01 -2.36 -7.08
CA GLY A 386 -12.62 -2.83 -7.03
C GLY A 386 -12.42 -4.15 -7.76
N ARG A 387 -13.33 -5.10 -7.57
CA ARG A 387 -13.30 -6.41 -8.25
C ARG A 387 -13.58 -6.32 -9.73
N ALA A 388 -14.45 -5.40 -10.16
CA ALA A 388 -14.79 -5.19 -11.57
C ALA A 388 -15.08 -6.48 -12.36
N GLY A 389 -15.84 -7.40 -11.77
CA GLY A 389 -16.21 -8.68 -12.36
C GLY A 389 -15.22 -9.83 -12.13
N THR A 390 -14.07 -9.59 -11.50
CA THR A 390 -13.15 -10.64 -11.07
C THR A 390 -13.58 -11.27 -9.74
N THR A 391 -13.16 -12.51 -9.51
CA THR A 391 -13.27 -13.19 -8.20
C THR A 391 -11.94 -13.20 -7.45
N THR A 392 -10.99 -12.37 -7.90
CA THR A 392 -9.60 -12.43 -7.46
C THR A 392 -9.28 -11.46 -6.34
N ALA A 393 -8.14 -11.65 -5.66
CA ALA A 393 -7.71 -10.80 -4.55
C ALA A 393 -7.53 -9.33 -4.96
N TYR A 394 -7.25 -9.04 -6.24
CA TYR A 394 -7.19 -7.69 -6.80
C TYR A 394 -8.04 -7.60 -8.07
N GLY A 395 -8.42 -6.38 -8.49
CA GLY A 395 -9.20 -6.13 -9.71
C GLY A 395 -8.50 -6.53 -11.02
N TRP A 396 -7.23 -6.94 -10.96
CA TRP A 396 -6.44 -7.40 -12.10
C TRP A 396 -5.91 -8.84 -11.99
N GLY A 397 -6.19 -9.57 -10.89
CA GLY A 397 -5.76 -10.97 -10.72
C GLY A 397 -5.39 -11.38 -9.29
N GLN A 398 -4.80 -12.58 -9.14
CA GLN A 398 -4.44 -13.22 -7.85
C GLN A 398 -2.96 -13.06 -7.45
N GLU A 399 -2.08 -12.63 -8.36
CA GLU A 399 -0.63 -12.74 -8.14
C GLU A 399 -0.05 -11.61 -7.29
N GLN A 400 0.65 -12.01 -6.23
CA GLN A 400 1.29 -11.16 -5.23
C GLN A 400 2.42 -10.26 -5.80
N ASP A 401 3.05 -10.68 -6.91
CA ASP A 401 4.21 -10.02 -7.53
C ASP A 401 3.83 -8.95 -8.57
N SER A 402 2.55 -8.61 -8.67
CA SER A 402 1.98 -7.71 -9.69
C SER A 402 1.92 -6.23 -9.28
N LEU A 403 2.60 -5.82 -8.21
CA LEU A 403 2.40 -4.50 -7.59
C LEU A 403 2.97 -3.34 -8.41
N ILE A 404 4.17 -3.53 -8.96
CA ILE A 404 4.86 -2.48 -9.71
C ILE A 404 4.08 -2.20 -11.01
N GLY A 405 3.42 -1.04 -11.05
CA GLY A 405 2.67 -0.55 -12.21
C GLY A 405 1.18 -0.91 -12.23
N ASN A 406 0.65 -1.55 -11.18
CA ASN A 406 -0.79 -1.72 -11.00
C ASN A 406 -1.35 -0.87 -9.84
N GLU A 407 -0.52 -0.47 -8.87
CA GLU A 407 -0.98 0.31 -7.72
C GLU A 407 0.16 0.95 -6.91
N ASN A 408 -0.13 1.97 -6.09
CA ASN A 408 0.81 2.59 -5.14
C ASN A 408 0.68 1.96 -3.75
N VAL A 409 1.75 1.34 -3.24
CA VAL A 409 1.73 0.62 -1.95
C VAL A 409 3.04 0.84 -1.19
N SER A 410 3.09 0.43 0.08
CA SER A 410 4.33 0.55 0.87
C SER A 410 5.46 -0.29 0.29
N ASP A 411 6.49 0.39 -0.20
CA ASP A 411 7.60 -0.26 -0.90
C ASP A 411 8.94 0.50 -0.79
N GLN A 412 9.92 0.14 -1.62
CA GLN A 412 11.26 0.73 -1.57
C GLN A 412 11.31 2.21 -1.93
N SER A 413 10.34 2.76 -2.65
CA SER A 413 10.22 4.18 -2.94
C SER A 413 10.03 4.96 -1.62
N LEU A 414 9.07 4.53 -0.78
CA LEU A 414 8.82 5.05 0.57
C LEU A 414 10.01 4.75 1.51
N ALA A 415 10.59 3.55 1.45
CA ALA A 415 11.72 3.17 2.31
C ALA A 415 12.90 4.14 2.21
N LYS A 416 13.18 4.68 1.01
CA LYS A 416 14.25 5.67 0.78
C LYS A 416 14.01 6.99 1.53
N LYS A 417 12.76 7.31 1.87
CA LYS A 417 12.41 8.50 2.66
C LYS A 417 12.46 8.26 4.16
N LEU A 418 12.42 7.00 4.58
CA LEU A 418 12.29 6.67 5.99
C LEU A 418 13.65 6.36 6.63
N ASN A 419 13.77 6.67 7.93
CA ASN A 419 14.91 6.19 8.70
C ASN A 419 14.79 4.65 8.88
N PRO A 420 15.90 3.88 8.88
CA PRO A 420 15.83 2.43 9.02
C PRO A 420 15.22 1.91 10.33
N LYS A 421 15.06 2.78 11.34
CA LYS A 421 14.43 2.46 12.62
C LYS A 421 12.91 2.71 12.62
N SER A 422 12.38 3.36 11.58
CA SER A 422 10.96 3.68 11.42
C SER A 422 10.13 2.39 11.39
N PHE A 423 8.95 2.46 12.00
CA PHE A 423 7.95 1.41 11.89
C PHE A 423 7.53 1.18 10.43
N HIS A 424 7.38 2.26 9.66
CA HIS A 424 6.98 2.21 8.27
C HIS A 424 8.10 1.65 7.38
N PHE A 425 9.37 1.92 7.68
CA PHE A 425 10.51 1.37 6.92
C PHE A 425 10.51 -0.16 6.93
N LYS A 426 10.21 -0.77 8.07
CA LYS A 426 10.14 -2.24 8.22
C LYS A 426 8.95 -2.86 7.49
N ARG A 427 7.97 -2.05 7.10
CA ARG A 427 6.76 -2.43 6.38
C ARG A 427 6.80 -2.04 4.91
N CYS A 428 7.94 -1.60 4.41
CA CYS A 428 8.17 -1.41 3.00
C CYS A 428 8.36 -2.78 2.33
N GLY A 429 7.51 -3.07 1.36
CA GLY A 429 7.66 -4.20 0.45
C GLY A 429 8.94 -4.09 -0.38
N LYS A 430 9.29 -5.17 -1.08
CA LYS A 430 10.48 -5.24 -1.91
C LYS A 430 10.32 -4.54 -3.28
N GLY A 431 9.10 -4.13 -3.63
CA GLY A 431 8.77 -3.41 -4.87
C GLY A 431 9.29 -1.97 -4.88
N ASP A 432 9.19 -1.29 -6.02
CA ASP A 432 9.50 0.14 -6.18
C ASP A 432 8.58 0.70 -7.27
N ASP A 433 7.48 1.30 -6.86
CA ASP A 433 6.42 1.90 -7.67
C ASP A 433 6.75 3.33 -8.13
N GLY A 434 7.83 3.90 -7.59
CA GLY A 434 8.33 5.23 -7.89
C GLY A 434 7.68 6.35 -7.08
N PHE A 435 6.73 6.07 -6.19
CA PHE A 435 5.98 7.06 -5.43
C PHE A 435 6.16 6.88 -3.92
N PRO A 436 7.06 7.63 -3.28
CA PRO A 436 7.34 7.45 -1.86
C PRO A 436 6.18 7.82 -0.92
N PHE A 437 5.15 8.49 -1.41
CA PHE A 437 3.97 8.94 -0.67
C PHE A 437 2.75 8.77 -1.58
N THR A 438 1.84 9.74 -1.67
CA THR A 438 0.76 9.73 -2.65
C THR A 438 1.31 9.79 -4.09
N ALA A 439 0.62 9.11 -5.00
CA ALA A 439 0.82 9.21 -6.44
C ALA A 439 -0.31 10.08 -7.03
N PRO A 440 -0.07 10.79 -8.16
CA PRO A 440 -1.16 11.41 -8.90
C PRO A 440 -2.25 10.38 -9.20
N VAL A 441 -3.50 10.74 -9.01
CA VAL A 441 -4.62 9.82 -9.29
C VAL A 441 -4.56 9.36 -10.75
N GLY A 442 -4.82 8.07 -10.97
CA GLY A 442 -4.73 7.46 -12.28
C GLY A 442 -3.32 7.16 -12.78
N SER A 443 -2.31 7.15 -11.90
CA SER A 443 -0.92 6.81 -12.26
C SER A 443 -0.75 5.33 -12.64
N PHE A 444 -1.67 4.47 -12.20
CA PHE A 444 -1.65 3.03 -12.44
C PHE A 444 -2.74 2.59 -13.42
N LYS A 445 -2.99 1.29 -13.54
CA LYS A 445 -3.99 0.78 -14.48
C LYS A 445 -5.37 0.88 -13.87
N PRO A 446 -6.39 1.24 -14.67
CA PRO A 446 -7.76 1.03 -14.24
C PRO A 446 -8.08 -0.46 -14.21
N ASN A 447 -9.03 -0.84 -13.38
CA ASN A 447 -9.66 -2.15 -13.48
C ASN A 447 -10.65 -2.22 -14.68
N ALA A 448 -11.33 -3.35 -14.85
CA ALA A 448 -12.24 -3.56 -15.99
C ALA A 448 -13.45 -2.61 -16.03
N PHE A 449 -13.80 -1.96 -14.92
CA PHE A 449 -14.81 -0.91 -14.88
C PHE A 449 -14.25 0.47 -15.18
N GLY A 450 -12.94 0.63 -15.42
CA GLY A 450 -12.34 1.93 -15.72
C GLY A 450 -12.04 2.77 -14.48
N VAL A 451 -12.10 2.18 -13.28
CA VAL A 451 -11.83 2.85 -12.00
C VAL A 451 -10.38 2.58 -11.58
N PHE A 452 -9.70 3.60 -11.08
CA PHE A 452 -8.30 3.57 -10.69
C PHE A 452 -8.14 3.57 -9.16
N ASP A 453 -6.97 3.12 -8.72
CA ASP A 453 -6.45 3.34 -7.36
C ASP A 453 -7.33 2.72 -6.23
N LEU A 454 -8.11 1.68 -6.55
CA LEU A 454 -8.98 0.98 -5.57
C LEU A 454 -8.23 -0.05 -4.72
N HIS A 455 -6.92 -0.21 -4.94
CA HIS A 455 -6.08 -1.19 -4.26
C HIS A 455 -4.83 -0.53 -3.61
N GLY A 456 -4.81 0.78 -3.40
CA GLY A 456 -3.67 1.46 -2.79
C GLY A 456 -3.79 2.96 -2.90
N ASN A 457 -2.65 3.64 -3.04
CA ASN A 457 -2.51 5.09 -3.01
C ASN A 457 -2.97 5.67 -1.66
N VAL A 458 -4.27 5.85 -1.41
CA VAL A 458 -4.82 6.22 -0.10
C VAL A 458 -5.96 5.32 0.28
N SER A 459 -6.15 5.08 1.59
CA SER A 459 -7.32 4.32 2.02
C SER A 459 -8.53 5.21 1.99
N GLU A 460 -9.67 4.63 1.63
CA GLU A 460 -10.86 5.40 1.32
C GLU A 460 -11.98 5.15 2.31
N TRP A 461 -12.54 6.25 2.81
CA TRP A 461 -13.72 6.21 3.66
C TRP A 461 -14.94 5.65 2.92
N CYS A 462 -15.60 4.67 3.54
CA CYS A 462 -16.93 4.22 3.15
C CYS A 462 -18.00 4.77 4.11
N GLU A 463 -19.24 4.81 3.65
CA GLU A 463 -20.38 5.28 4.45
C GLU A 463 -20.63 4.42 5.71
N ASN A 464 -20.38 3.12 5.58
CA ASN A 464 -20.79 2.12 6.57
C ASN A 464 -20.06 2.26 7.91
N VAL A 465 -20.83 2.02 8.98
CA VAL A 465 -20.26 1.67 10.29
C VAL A 465 -19.55 0.32 10.17
N TYR A 466 -18.35 0.22 10.73
CA TYR A 466 -17.61 -1.03 10.74
C TYR A 466 -18.19 -1.98 11.80
N LEU A 467 -18.62 -3.15 11.37
CA LEU A 467 -18.94 -4.29 12.22
C LEU A 467 -17.96 -5.43 11.90
N GLU A 468 -17.36 -5.99 12.95
CA GLU A 468 -16.37 -7.07 12.81
C GLU A 468 -17.03 -8.38 12.34
N ASP A 469 -18.23 -8.66 12.83
CA ASP A 469 -19.05 -9.83 12.48
C ASP A 469 -19.89 -9.63 11.20
N ARG A 470 -19.62 -8.57 10.41
CA ARG A 470 -20.49 -8.15 9.29
C ARG A 470 -20.70 -9.25 8.26
N TYR A 471 -19.66 -10.02 7.94
CA TYR A 471 -19.72 -11.02 6.87
C TYR A 471 -20.27 -12.36 7.36
N GLN A 472 -20.19 -12.61 8.67
CA GLN A 472 -20.86 -13.73 9.34
C GLN A 472 -22.37 -13.48 9.45
N ASN A 473 -22.78 -12.22 9.58
CA ASN A 473 -24.17 -11.80 9.74
C ASN A 473 -24.58 -10.74 8.69
N PRO A 474 -24.55 -11.06 7.38
CA PRO A 474 -24.76 -10.07 6.32
C PRO A 474 -26.18 -9.47 6.32
N ASP A 475 -27.17 -10.23 6.81
CA ASP A 475 -28.57 -9.81 6.91
C ASP A 475 -28.84 -8.86 8.08
N LYS A 476 -27.90 -8.74 9.03
CA LYS A 476 -28.04 -7.83 10.17
C LYS A 476 -28.12 -6.39 9.65
N PRO A 477 -29.13 -5.59 10.03
CA PRO A 477 -29.22 -4.20 9.62
C PRO A 477 -27.99 -3.42 10.07
N LEU A 478 -27.46 -2.57 9.19
CA LEU A 478 -26.35 -1.69 9.54
C LEU A 478 -26.85 -0.57 10.46
N PRO A 479 -26.14 -0.28 11.56
CA PRO A 479 -26.51 0.83 12.42
C PRO A 479 -26.25 2.16 11.72
N LYS A 480 -27.08 3.17 12.02
CA LYS A 480 -26.91 4.53 11.48
C LYS A 480 -25.67 5.25 12.02
N THR A 481 -25.26 4.89 13.24
CA THR A 481 -24.13 5.49 13.97
C THR A 481 -23.26 4.40 14.56
N GLY A 482 -21.97 4.68 14.72
CA GLY A 482 -21.05 3.74 15.38
C GLY A 482 -19.69 4.36 15.64
N ALA A 483 -18.92 3.70 16.50
CA ALA A 483 -17.63 4.19 16.96
C ALA A 483 -16.56 4.25 15.85
N LYS A 484 -16.69 3.40 14.82
CA LYS A 484 -15.72 3.30 13.74
C LYS A 484 -16.40 3.17 12.38
N ARG A 485 -15.74 3.71 11.36
CA ARG A 485 -16.16 3.68 9.96
C ARG A 485 -15.27 2.73 9.18
N VAL A 486 -15.82 2.18 8.10
CA VAL A 486 -15.10 1.30 7.18
C VAL A 486 -14.10 2.12 6.35
N LEU A 487 -12.89 1.57 6.19
CA LEU A 487 -11.87 1.97 5.23
C LEU A 487 -11.56 0.81 4.29
N ARG A 488 -11.43 1.11 3.00
CA ARG A 488 -11.10 0.13 1.95
C ARG A 488 -9.90 0.59 1.10
N GLY A 489 -9.39 -0.30 0.27
CA GLY A 489 -8.37 -0.02 -0.74
C GLY A 489 -6.92 -0.23 -0.32
N GLY A 490 -6.56 0.11 0.92
CA GLY A 490 -5.13 0.12 1.32
C GLY A 490 -4.51 1.49 1.06
N SER A 491 -3.19 1.65 1.12
CA SER A 491 -2.52 2.95 0.88
C SER A 491 -1.03 2.76 0.59
N TYR A 492 -0.34 3.85 0.26
CA TYR A 492 1.12 3.88 0.15
C TYR A 492 1.86 3.51 1.46
N LEU A 493 1.17 3.40 2.61
CA LEU A 493 1.74 2.89 3.87
C LEU A 493 1.43 1.41 4.14
N TYR A 494 0.67 0.76 3.26
CA TYR A 494 0.15 -0.59 3.45
C TYR A 494 0.94 -1.57 2.60
N LEU A 495 1.17 -2.76 3.14
CA LEU A 495 1.68 -3.84 2.31
C LEU A 495 0.59 -4.26 1.33
N HIS A 496 0.99 -4.82 0.21
CA HIS A 496 0.09 -5.33 -0.81
C HIS A 496 -0.99 -6.31 -0.31
N LEU A 497 -0.69 -7.17 0.68
CA LEU A 497 -1.72 -8.06 1.24
C LEU A 497 -2.81 -7.28 1.99
N ASP A 498 -2.52 -6.06 2.43
CA ASP A 498 -3.48 -5.14 3.03
C ASP A 498 -4.18 -4.24 1.98
N CYS A 499 -3.99 -4.53 0.70
CA CYS A 499 -4.52 -3.78 -0.44
C CYS A 499 -5.48 -4.63 -1.31
N ARG A 500 -5.80 -5.85 -0.86
CA ARG A 500 -6.72 -6.76 -1.54
C ARG A 500 -8.14 -6.17 -1.58
N ALA A 501 -8.90 -6.55 -2.61
CA ALA A 501 -10.30 -6.22 -2.78
C ALA A 501 -11.11 -6.50 -1.53
N ALA A 502 -10.91 -7.66 -0.89
CA ALA A 502 -11.62 -8.11 0.31
C ALA A 502 -11.13 -7.45 1.61
N ARG A 503 -9.99 -6.75 1.58
CA ARG A 503 -9.42 -6.15 2.79
C ARG A 503 -10.32 -5.03 3.29
N ARG A 504 -10.67 -5.11 4.56
CA ARG A 504 -11.43 -4.09 5.27
C ARG A 504 -10.73 -3.72 6.56
N VAL A 505 -10.65 -2.42 6.79
CA VAL A 505 -10.01 -1.83 7.96
C VAL A 505 -11.00 -0.84 8.57
N ASN A 506 -10.80 -0.50 9.84
CA ASN A 506 -11.63 0.44 10.56
C ASN A 506 -10.80 1.55 11.17
N ALA A 507 -11.43 2.71 11.30
CA ALA A 507 -10.89 3.83 12.07
C ALA A 507 -12.03 4.66 12.68
N PRO A 508 -11.78 5.38 13.78
CA PRO A 508 -12.69 6.42 14.28
C PRO A 508 -13.06 7.41 13.18
N ALA A 509 -14.28 7.94 13.23
CA ALA A 509 -14.76 8.86 12.19
C ALA A 509 -13.92 10.16 12.12
N ASP A 510 -13.26 10.53 13.22
CA ASP A 510 -12.41 11.72 13.35
C ASP A 510 -10.91 11.43 13.16
N GLU A 511 -10.53 10.26 12.64
CA GLU A 511 -9.12 9.88 12.45
C GLU A 511 -8.45 10.75 11.35
N ARG A 512 -7.33 11.40 11.70
CA ARG A 512 -6.65 12.44 10.87
C ARG A 512 -5.29 11.97 10.37
N ARG A 513 -5.29 11.15 9.32
CA ARG A 513 -4.09 10.44 8.85
C ARG A 513 -3.70 10.86 7.43
N CYS A 514 -2.40 10.95 7.17
CA CYS A 514 -1.87 11.37 5.85
C CYS A 514 -1.96 10.28 4.77
N ASP A 515 -2.43 9.09 5.10
CA ASP A 515 -2.64 7.97 4.17
C ASP A 515 -4.13 7.64 3.93
N ARG A 516 -5.02 8.55 4.34
CA ARG A 516 -6.48 8.41 4.23
C ARG A 516 -7.07 9.53 3.37
N GLY A 517 -7.85 9.14 2.38
CA GLY A 517 -8.64 10.01 1.53
C GLY A 517 -10.04 9.44 1.35
N PHE A 518 -10.68 9.74 0.22
CA PHE A 518 -11.99 9.20 -0.13
C PHE A 518 -12.28 9.37 -1.62
N ARG A 519 -13.26 8.62 -2.12
CA ARG A 519 -13.92 8.86 -3.40
C ARG A 519 -15.43 9.00 -3.20
N ILE A 520 -16.11 9.45 -4.24
CA ILE A 520 -17.54 9.78 -4.17
C ILE A 520 -18.38 8.85 -5.05
N VAL A 521 -19.62 8.64 -4.64
CA VAL A 521 -20.69 8.04 -5.43
C VAL A 521 -21.75 9.10 -5.71
N ARG A 522 -22.27 9.11 -6.94
CA ARG A 522 -23.46 9.85 -7.35
C ARG A 522 -24.56 8.86 -7.71
N GLU A 523 -25.72 9.02 -7.09
CA GLU A 523 -26.88 8.17 -7.34
C GLU A 523 -27.51 8.46 -8.71
N LEU A 524 -28.10 7.43 -9.34
CA LEU A 524 -28.86 7.59 -10.58
C LEU A 524 -30.20 8.30 -10.33
N ALA A 525 -30.85 7.99 -9.21
CA ALA A 525 -32.14 8.56 -8.89
C ALA A 525 -31.97 10.07 -8.64
N PRO A 526 -32.80 10.92 -9.26
CA PRO A 526 -32.81 12.33 -8.93
C PRO A 526 -33.26 12.50 -7.48
N ARG A 527 -32.72 13.53 -6.82
CA ARG A 527 -33.11 13.93 -5.47
C ARG A 527 -34.63 14.12 -5.43
N PRO A 528 -35.37 13.49 -4.50
CA PRO A 528 -36.79 13.74 -4.34
C PRO A 528 -37.04 15.25 -4.14
N ALA A 529 -38.06 15.79 -4.82
CA ALA A 529 -38.43 17.20 -4.66
C ALA A 529 -38.70 17.52 -3.18
N ALA A 530 -38.36 18.73 -2.75
CA ALA A 530 -38.36 19.14 -1.34
C ALA A 530 -39.67 18.88 -0.56
N GLN A 531 -40.79 18.65 -1.25
CA GLN A 531 -42.07 18.23 -0.63
C GLN A 531 -42.08 16.79 -0.10
N ALA A 532 -41.25 15.88 -0.63
CA ALA A 532 -41.18 14.49 -0.16
C ALA A 532 -40.25 14.28 1.05
N LEU A 533 -39.51 15.32 1.48
CA LEU A 533 -38.57 15.28 2.60
C LEU A 533 -39.17 15.72 3.93
N ALA A 534 -40.46 16.07 3.98
CA ALA A 534 -41.13 16.45 5.23
C ALA A 534 -41.28 15.29 6.23
N GLU A 535 -41.07 14.03 5.81
CA GLU A 535 -41.15 12.85 6.70
C GLU A 535 -39.78 12.27 7.08
N ALA A 536 -38.68 12.70 6.44
CA ALA A 536 -37.34 12.30 6.83
C ALA A 536 -36.68 13.42 7.62
N LYS A 537 -36.66 13.31 8.96
CA LYS A 537 -35.96 14.27 9.82
C LYS A 537 -34.52 14.45 9.33
N PRO A 538 -34.06 15.68 9.09
CA PRO A 538 -32.69 15.94 8.65
C PRO A 538 -31.71 15.40 9.69
N HIS A 539 -30.63 14.77 9.21
CA HIS A 539 -29.46 14.52 10.04
C HIS A 539 -28.94 15.89 10.52
N PRO A 540 -28.74 16.08 11.84
CA PRO A 540 -28.26 17.36 12.34
C PRO A 540 -26.84 17.60 11.82
N VAL A 541 -26.69 18.69 11.06
CA VAL A 541 -25.40 19.32 10.82
C VAL A 541 -24.86 19.75 12.20
N PRO A 542 -23.63 19.37 12.58
CA PRO A 542 -23.03 19.92 13.79
C PRO A 542 -22.95 21.44 13.65
N ALA A 543 -23.65 22.16 14.53
CA ALA A 543 -23.66 23.61 14.53
C ALA A 543 -22.23 24.13 14.76
N THR A 544 -21.84 25.13 13.98
CA THR A 544 -20.62 25.90 14.20
C THR A 544 -20.72 26.59 15.55
N PRO A 545 -19.77 26.41 16.49
CA PRO A 545 -19.82 27.15 17.74
C PRO A 545 -19.50 28.62 17.47
N THR A 546 -20.45 29.49 17.79
CA THR A 546 -20.29 30.95 17.82
C THR A 546 -19.17 31.32 18.82
N PRO A 547 -18.29 32.28 18.51
CA PRO A 547 -17.19 32.64 19.40
C PRO A 547 -17.72 33.43 20.60
N THR A 548 -17.54 32.89 21.82
CA THR A 548 -17.78 33.63 23.07
C THR A 548 -16.48 34.33 23.49
N PRO A 549 -16.53 35.56 24.07
CA PRO A 549 -15.35 36.40 24.27
C PRO A 549 -14.33 35.79 25.25
N THR A 550 -13.07 36.12 25.01
CA THR A 550 -11.90 35.70 25.80
C THR A 550 -12.01 36.07 27.28
N THR A 551 -12.08 35.06 28.14
CA THR A 551 -11.80 35.15 29.58
C THR A 551 -10.46 34.46 29.85
N PRO A 552 -9.62 34.94 30.81
CA PRO A 552 -8.29 34.36 31.06
C PRO A 552 -8.38 32.90 31.52
N PRO A 553 -7.27 32.12 31.44
CA PRO A 553 -7.32 30.67 31.54
C PRO A 553 -7.83 30.22 32.91
N VAL A 554 -8.94 29.49 32.91
CA VAL A 554 -9.45 28.75 34.08
C VAL A 554 -8.73 27.39 34.12
N PRO A 555 -8.34 26.87 35.30
CA PRO A 555 -7.73 25.56 35.44
C PRO A 555 -8.62 24.48 34.83
N ILE A 556 -8.01 23.53 34.10
CA ILE A 556 -8.72 22.37 33.55
C ILE A 556 -9.13 21.47 34.71
N GLU A 557 -10.35 21.60 35.20
CA GLU A 557 -11.02 20.53 35.92
C GLU A 557 -11.37 19.43 34.92
N ARG A 558 -10.73 18.27 35.07
CA ARG A 558 -11.16 17.06 34.39
C ARG A 558 -12.37 16.53 35.15
N ASP A 559 -13.47 16.24 34.47
CA ASP A 559 -14.59 15.53 35.07
C ASP A 559 -14.13 14.17 35.59
N VAL A 560 -13.90 14.07 36.89
CA VAL A 560 -13.67 12.81 37.58
C VAL A 560 -15.02 12.11 37.71
N ILE A 561 -15.16 10.95 37.05
CA ILE A 561 -16.35 10.11 37.25
C ILE A 561 -16.23 9.47 38.64
N SER A 562 -16.89 10.08 39.62
CA SER A 562 -17.01 9.53 40.97
C SER A 562 -18.12 8.48 41.04
N PHE A 563 -17.76 7.28 41.47
CA PHE A 563 -18.72 6.22 41.83
C PHE A 563 -19.09 6.38 43.31
N GLN A 564 -20.31 5.94 43.69
CA GLN A 564 -20.73 5.96 45.10
C GLN A 564 -19.75 5.14 45.96
N PRO A 565 -19.44 5.57 47.20
CA PRO A 565 -18.55 4.83 48.11
C PRO A 565 -19.01 3.38 48.27
N LEU A 566 -18.05 2.46 48.34
CA LEU A 566 -18.36 1.09 48.69
C LEU A 566 -18.83 1.03 50.16
N PRO A 567 -19.84 0.23 50.50
CA PRO A 567 -20.18 -0.03 51.90
C PRO A 567 -19.18 -0.96 52.60
N THR A 568 -18.02 -1.23 51.99
CA THR A 568 -16.92 -1.98 52.59
C THR A 568 -15.87 -0.97 53.03
N GLU A 569 -15.50 -0.98 54.31
CA GLU A 569 -14.49 -0.06 54.87
C GLU A 569 -13.08 -0.24 54.25
N GLU A 570 -12.89 -1.28 53.45
CA GLU A 570 -11.61 -1.69 52.89
C GLU A 570 -11.34 -1.13 51.47
N PRO A 571 -10.09 -0.74 51.15
CA PRO A 571 -9.74 -0.07 49.90
C PRO A 571 -9.74 -1.00 48.69
N VAL A 572 -10.04 -0.44 47.51
CA VAL A 572 -9.85 -1.11 46.22
C VAL A 572 -8.36 -1.37 46.01
N THR A 573 -8.01 -2.63 45.77
CA THR A 573 -6.61 -3.06 45.63
C THR A 573 -6.19 -3.25 44.18
N SER A 574 -7.16 -3.59 43.32
CA SER A 574 -7.01 -3.61 41.87
C SER A 574 -8.38 -3.44 41.20
N PHE A 575 -8.38 -2.98 39.96
CA PHE A 575 -9.60 -2.85 39.16
C PHE A 575 -9.33 -3.03 37.68
N THR A 576 -10.36 -3.38 36.92
CA THR A 576 -10.35 -3.49 35.46
C THR A 576 -11.70 -3.06 34.90
N VAL A 577 -11.76 -2.78 33.61
CA VAL A 577 -13.00 -2.45 32.90
C VAL A 577 -13.22 -3.53 31.84
N THR A 578 -14.47 -3.96 31.66
CA THR A 578 -14.81 -4.93 30.61
C THR A 578 -14.49 -4.36 29.22
N GLU A 579 -14.18 -5.20 28.25
CA GLU A 579 -13.75 -4.78 26.89
C GLU A 579 -14.79 -3.89 26.17
N ASP A 580 -16.07 -4.01 26.54
CA ASP A 580 -17.18 -3.17 26.06
C ASP A 580 -17.33 -1.85 26.83
N ASN A 581 -16.41 -1.54 27.74
CA ASN A 581 -16.40 -0.41 28.68
C ASN A 581 -17.66 -0.29 29.55
N ARG A 582 -18.47 -1.34 29.63
CA ARG A 582 -19.79 -1.32 30.28
C ARG A 582 -19.71 -1.49 31.78
N PHE A 583 -18.73 -2.25 32.26
CA PHE A 583 -18.59 -2.54 33.69
C PHE A 583 -17.18 -2.27 34.20
N LEU A 584 -17.11 -1.57 35.34
CA LEU A 584 -15.92 -1.43 36.17
C LEU A 584 -15.94 -2.54 37.23
N ILE A 585 -14.86 -3.30 37.34
CA ILE A 585 -14.72 -4.46 38.23
C ILE A 585 -13.58 -4.17 39.20
N CYS A 586 -13.84 -4.26 40.51
CA CYS A 586 -12.90 -3.88 41.57
C CYS A 586 -12.70 -5.01 42.58
N SER A 587 -11.46 -5.29 42.97
CA SER A 587 -11.09 -6.27 44.02
C SER A 587 -10.93 -5.62 45.39
N HIS A 588 -11.54 -6.24 46.39
CA HIS A 588 -11.50 -5.86 47.81
C HIS A 588 -10.90 -7.01 48.60
N GLN A 589 -9.57 -7.02 48.70
CA GLN A 589 -8.84 -8.13 49.32
C GLN A 589 -9.20 -8.32 50.79
N GLY A 590 -9.22 -7.24 51.58
CA GLY A 590 -9.57 -7.30 53.01
C GLY A 590 -11.01 -7.78 53.27
N ALA A 591 -11.91 -7.58 52.31
CA ALA A 591 -13.31 -7.99 52.40
C ALA A 591 -13.63 -9.32 51.71
N ASN A 592 -12.64 -9.99 51.09
CA ASN A 592 -12.84 -11.22 50.30
C ASN A 592 -13.93 -11.09 49.22
N GLN A 593 -13.94 -9.96 48.51
CA GLN A 593 -15.00 -9.63 47.54
C GLN A 593 -14.48 -9.00 46.25
N VAL A 594 -15.26 -9.15 45.18
CA VAL A 594 -15.12 -8.40 43.93
C VAL A 594 -16.43 -7.68 43.65
N SER A 595 -16.40 -6.36 43.44
CA SER A 595 -17.59 -5.58 43.07
C SER A 595 -17.58 -5.22 41.59
N ILE A 596 -18.77 -5.25 40.98
CA ILE A 596 -19.00 -4.94 39.57
C ILE A 596 -19.95 -3.77 39.50
N TRP A 597 -19.59 -2.75 38.72
CA TRP A 597 -20.29 -1.48 38.60
C TRP A 597 -20.57 -1.19 37.15
N ASP A 598 -21.78 -0.74 36.84
CA ASP A 598 -22.14 -0.24 35.52
C ASP A 598 -21.56 1.17 35.35
N THR A 599 -20.73 1.36 34.33
CA THR A 599 -20.00 2.62 34.12
C THR A 599 -20.90 3.75 33.62
N LEU A 600 -22.03 3.43 32.96
CA LEU A 600 -22.96 4.44 32.45
C LEU A 600 -23.96 4.87 33.51
N THR A 601 -24.52 3.92 34.27
CA THR A 601 -25.50 4.22 35.32
C THR A 601 -24.83 4.53 36.66
N LYS A 602 -23.52 4.24 36.77
CA LYS A 602 -22.69 4.36 37.99
C LYS A 602 -23.23 3.53 39.15
N ALA A 603 -24.09 2.55 38.87
CA ALA A 603 -24.75 1.71 39.86
C ALA A 603 -24.01 0.38 40.03
N LYS A 604 -24.05 -0.17 41.24
CA LYS A 604 -23.49 -1.48 41.53
C LYS A 604 -24.37 -2.57 40.93
N VAL A 605 -23.75 -3.49 40.19
CA VAL A 605 -24.40 -4.57 39.45
C VAL A 605 -24.35 -5.87 40.23
N ALA A 606 -23.19 -6.21 40.80
CA ALA A 606 -23.00 -7.43 41.59
C ALA A 606 -21.86 -7.27 42.59
N VAL A 607 -21.90 -8.09 43.65
CA VAL A 607 -20.76 -8.31 44.55
C VAL A 607 -20.56 -9.81 44.65
N LEU A 608 -19.35 -10.25 44.32
CA LEU A 608 -18.98 -11.65 44.25
C LEU A 608 -18.11 -11.97 45.47
N SER A 609 -18.55 -12.94 46.27
CA SER A 609 -17.76 -13.46 47.39
C SER A 609 -16.75 -14.48 46.87
N THR A 610 -15.49 -14.28 47.19
CA THR A 610 -14.40 -15.16 46.76
C THR A 610 -13.22 -15.02 47.71
N THR A 611 -12.52 -16.12 47.98
CA THR A 611 -11.55 -16.17 49.08
C THR A 611 -10.25 -15.44 48.70
N SER A 612 -9.96 -14.31 49.35
CA SER A 612 -8.73 -13.51 49.17
C SER A 612 -8.43 -13.11 47.72
N PRO A 613 -9.31 -12.32 47.06
CA PRO A 613 -9.20 -11.98 45.64
C PRO A 613 -8.05 -10.99 45.42
N ARG A 614 -6.95 -11.47 44.84
CA ARG A 614 -5.75 -10.67 44.65
C ARG A 614 -5.79 -9.83 43.37
N SER A 615 -6.30 -10.41 42.28
CA SER A 615 -6.37 -9.76 40.97
C SER A 615 -7.60 -10.22 40.18
N VAL A 616 -8.08 -9.35 39.28
CA VAL A 616 -9.28 -9.58 38.45
C VAL A 616 -9.00 -9.30 36.98
N MET A 617 -9.55 -10.14 36.11
CA MET A 617 -9.46 -9.98 34.65
C MET A 617 -10.79 -10.38 33.99
N SER A 618 -11.21 -9.62 32.98
CA SER A 618 -12.40 -9.94 32.19
C SER A 618 -12.02 -10.26 30.76
N ARG A 619 -12.64 -11.29 30.17
CA ARG A 619 -12.49 -11.65 28.76
C ARG A 619 -13.84 -12.16 28.24
N GLY A 620 -14.40 -11.46 27.26
CA GLY A 620 -15.75 -11.73 26.78
C GLY A 620 -16.78 -11.72 27.92
N ASP A 621 -17.57 -12.80 28.04
CA ASP A 621 -18.59 -12.95 29.09
C ASP A 621 -18.07 -13.57 30.39
N GLN A 622 -16.77 -13.78 30.55
CA GLN A 622 -16.19 -14.38 31.75
C GLN A 622 -15.30 -13.40 32.54
N LEU A 623 -15.31 -13.58 33.85
CA LEU A 623 -14.49 -12.87 34.82
C LEU A 623 -13.68 -13.89 35.61
N PHE A 624 -12.36 -13.72 35.61
CA PHE A 624 -11.40 -14.59 36.28
C PHE A 624 -10.84 -13.84 37.49
N VAL A 625 -10.86 -14.50 38.65
CA VAL A 625 -10.41 -13.93 39.92
C VAL A 625 -9.40 -14.88 40.55
N ALA A 626 -8.21 -14.38 40.84
CA ALA A 626 -7.16 -15.17 41.44
C ALA A 626 -7.10 -15.01 42.96
N ASN A 627 -6.93 -16.13 43.67
CA ASN A 627 -7.04 -16.22 45.12
C ASN A 627 -5.70 -16.50 45.79
N ASP A 628 -5.38 -15.77 46.86
CA ASP A 628 -4.07 -15.78 47.55
C ASP A 628 -3.83 -17.06 48.40
N GLY A 629 -4.90 -17.75 48.84
CA GLY A 629 -4.82 -18.71 49.95
C GLY A 629 -4.66 -20.19 49.60
N ALA A 630 -4.82 -20.59 48.33
CA ALA A 630 -4.72 -21.99 47.91
C ALA A 630 -4.28 -22.16 46.44
N GLY A 631 -3.94 -21.05 45.77
CA GLY A 631 -3.61 -21.08 44.37
C GLY A 631 -4.78 -21.41 43.46
N THR A 632 -5.97 -20.87 43.72
CA THR A 632 -7.14 -21.16 42.91
C THR A 632 -7.56 -19.95 42.09
N ILE A 633 -8.12 -20.19 40.90
CA ILE A 633 -8.76 -19.16 40.08
C ILE A 633 -10.26 -19.44 40.03
N SER A 634 -11.05 -18.51 40.55
CA SER A 634 -12.50 -18.51 40.46
C SER A 634 -12.97 -17.86 39.16
N VAL A 635 -13.84 -18.53 38.40
CA VAL A 635 -14.34 -18.05 37.10
C VAL A 635 -15.84 -17.80 37.16
N PHE A 636 -16.23 -16.55 36.97
CA PHE A 636 -17.62 -16.07 37.00
C PHE A 636 -18.09 -15.73 35.59
N SER A 637 -19.38 -15.89 35.29
CA SER A 637 -19.91 -15.66 33.94
C SER A 637 -21.01 -14.61 33.92
N ARG A 638 -20.82 -13.54 33.13
CA ARG A 638 -21.82 -12.50 32.85
C ARG A 638 -23.12 -13.09 32.31
N LYS A 639 -23.02 -14.07 31.41
CA LYS A 639 -24.18 -14.78 30.84
C LYS A 639 -25.04 -15.43 31.93
N ASN A 640 -24.40 -15.88 33.00
CA ASN A 640 -25.06 -16.47 34.17
C ASN A 640 -25.17 -15.46 35.32
N LYS A 641 -25.34 -14.17 35.01
CA LYS A 641 -25.47 -13.07 35.97
C LYS A 641 -24.34 -13.04 37.01
N TRP A 642 -23.13 -13.34 36.57
CA TRP A 642 -21.90 -13.41 37.37
C TRP A 642 -21.88 -14.51 38.43
N ALA A 643 -22.64 -15.59 38.26
CA ALA A 643 -22.48 -16.78 39.09
C ALA A 643 -21.09 -17.42 38.88
N LEU A 644 -20.54 -18.03 39.93
CA LEU A 644 -19.33 -18.86 39.83
C LEU A 644 -19.65 -20.06 38.95
N THR A 645 -18.92 -20.18 37.85
CA THR A 645 -19.12 -21.23 36.85
C THR A 645 -18.03 -22.29 36.88
N ASN A 646 -16.83 -21.95 37.34
CA ASN A 646 -15.73 -22.90 37.47
C ASN A 646 -14.73 -22.43 38.53
N GLN A 647 -13.95 -23.36 39.07
CA GLN A 647 -12.80 -23.08 39.91
C GLN A 647 -11.63 -23.95 39.46
N LEU A 648 -10.48 -23.32 39.28
CA LEU A 648 -9.27 -23.95 38.74
C LEU A 648 -8.22 -24.00 39.84
N ASP A 649 -7.74 -25.19 40.18
CA ASP A 649 -6.68 -25.37 41.18
C ASP A 649 -5.30 -25.30 40.51
N ILE A 650 -4.41 -24.47 41.04
CA ILE A 650 -3.05 -24.28 40.55
C ILE A 650 -2.09 -24.74 41.64
N GLU A 651 -1.44 -25.89 41.43
CA GLU A 651 -0.41 -26.37 42.33
C GLU A 651 0.79 -25.41 42.33
N LYS A 652 0.92 -24.63 43.42
CA LYS A 652 2.04 -23.72 43.76
C LYS A 652 2.13 -22.43 42.93
N PRO A 653 1.31 -21.39 43.22
CA PRO A 653 1.51 -20.08 42.63
C PRO A 653 2.62 -19.33 43.38
N HIS A 654 3.66 -18.95 42.66
CA HIS A 654 4.56 -17.88 43.09
C HIS A 654 4.17 -16.62 42.32
N ILE A 655 3.54 -15.66 42.99
CA ILE A 655 3.11 -14.39 42.38
C ILE A 655 4.27 -13.39 42.47
N VAL A 656 4.69 -12.86 41.33
CA VAL A 656 5.75 -11.84 41.23
C VAL A 656 5.12 -10.46 41.10
N TYR A 657 5.63 -9.48 41.87
CA TYR A 657 5.28 -8.07 41.73
C TYR A 657 6.35 -7.34 40.94
N LEU A 658 5.94 -6.51 39.99
CA LEU A 658 6.83 -5.58 39.29
C LEU A 658 6.36 -4.14 39.51
N SER A 659 7.30 -3.24 39.81
CA SER A 659 7.09 -1.78 39.78
C SER A 659 8.13 -1.12 38.89
N ALA A 660 7.72 -0.07 38.18
CA ALA A 660 8.62 0.86 37.49
C ALA A 660 8.39 2.26 38.07
N PRO A 661 9.44 3.09 38.26
CA PRO A 661 9.25 4.48 38.69
C PRO A 661 8.42 5.26 37.66
N GLN A 662 7.67 6.25 38.12
CA GLN A 662 6.93 7.17 37.25
C GLN A 662 7.85 7.73 36.14
N ASP A 663 7.34 7.72 34.91
CA ASP A 663 7.97 8.23 33.68
C ASP A 663 9.13 7.42 33.05
N LYS A 664 9.25 6.11 33.33
CA LYS A 664 10.08 5.20 32.52
C LYS A 664 9.37 3.91 32.11
N PHE A 665 9.47 3.54 30.83
CA PHE A 665 9.00 2.26 30.27
C PHE A 665 10.18 1.36 29.89
N PHE A 666 10.13 0.07 30.22
CA PHE A 666 11.10 -0.91 29.76
C PHE A 666 10.92 -1.16 28.26
N LYS A 667 11.95 -0.85 27.45
CA LYS A 667 11.97 -1.14 26.02
C LYS A 667 12.49 -2.57 25.76
N GLY A 668 11.56 -3.51 25.68
CA GLY A 668 11.72 -4.73 24.89
C GLY A 668 12.43 -5.92 25.50
N GLU A 669 12.82 -5.90 26.77
CA GLU A 669 13.54 -7.02 27.40
C GLU A 669 13.16 -7.15 28.87
N ILE A 670 13.28 -8.39 29.38
CA ILE A 670 13.29 -8.86 30.78
C ILE A 670 12.08 -9.71 31.19
N LEU A 671 12.38 -10.98 31.48
CA LEU A 671 11.63 -11.86 32.38
C LEU A 671 12.42 -11.94 33.70
N VAL A 672 11.79 -11.62 34.83
CA VAL A 672 12.37 -11.80 36.18
C VAL A 672 11.61 -12.91 36.90
N THR A 673 12.33 -13.89 37.43
CA THR A 673 11.79 -14.82 38.42
C THR A 673 12.51 -14.61 39.75
N CYS A 674 11.76 -14.63 40.86
CA CYS A 674 12.32 -14.69 42.21
C CYS A 674 12.14 -16.11 42.77
N HIS A 675 13.13 -16.63 43.49
CA HIS A 675 12.99 -17.88 44.23
C HIS A 675 12.48 -17.63 45.68
N GLY A 676 11.53 -18.46 46.15
CA GLY A 676 11.14 -18.56 47.57
C GLY A 676 9.67 -18.91 47.81
N LYS A 677 9.37 -19.66 48.89
CA LYS A 677 8.01 -20.08 49.27
C LYS A 677 7.30 -19.02 50.11
N GLY A 678 6.09 -18.63 49.69
CA GLY A 678 5.22 -17.72 50.44
C GLY A 678 5.94 -16.43 50.84
N ASN A 679 5.80 -16.07 52.11
CA ASN A 679 6.23 -14.81 52.72
C ASN A 679 7.77 -14.70 52.84
N GLN A 680 8.54 -15.72 52.40
CA GLN A 680 10.00 -15.79 52.53
C GLN A 680 10.76 -15.62 51.20
N ALA A 681 10.12 -15.10 50.16
CA ALA A 681 10.81 -14.76 48.91
C ALA A 681 11.82 -13.61 49.13
N SER A 682 13.08 -13.81 48.72
CA SER A 682 14.17 -12.84 48.84
C SER A 682 14.66 -12.39 47.46
N TYR A 683 15.02 -11.11 47.32
CA TYR A 683 15.55 -10.53 46.07
C TYR A 683 16.94 -11.05 45.67
N GLN A 684 17.61 -11.80 46.55
CA GLN A 684 18.98 -12.25 46.33
C GLN A 684 19.09 -13.44 45.36
N ASP A 685 18.01 -14.23 45.20
CA ASP A 685 17.92 -15.34 44.25
C ASP A 685 16.97 -15.01 43.09
N CYS A 686 17.24 -13.90 42.41
CA CYS A 686 16.51 -13.54 41.19
C CYS A 686 17.25 -14.06 39.96
N HIS A 687 16.53 -14.73 39.06
CA HIS A 687 17.05 -15.17 37.78
C HIS A 687 16.46 -14.31 36.65
N ILE A 688 17.33 -13.91 35.71
CA ILE A 688 16.94 -13.14 34.53
C ILE A 688 17.10 -14.05 33.31
N TYR A 689 15.99 -14.24 32.58
CA TYR A 689 15.97 -15.05 31.36
C TYR A 689 15.84 -14.18 30.11
N HIS A 690 16.52 -14.61 29.04
CA HIS A 690 16.33 -14.05 27.70
C HIS A 690 15.19 -14.78 27.00
N LEU A 691 14.06 -14.12 26.80
CA LEU A 691 13.02 -14.62 25.91
C LEU A 691 13.19 -13.97 24.54
N ASN A 692 13.61 -14.77 23.56
CA ASN A 692 13.69 -14.35 22.17
C ASN A 692 12.32 -14.47 21.50
N VAL A 693 11.52 -13.41 21.60
CA VAL A 693 10.18 -13.30 20.97
C VAL A 693 10.23 -13.17 19.43
N LYS A 694 11.40 -13.24 18.78
CA LYS A 694 11.54 -13.06 17.33
C LYS A 694 11.34 -14.32 16.48
N ASP A 695 11.39 -15.51 17.07
CA ASP A 695 11.38 -16.76 16.30
C ASP A 695 10.03 -17.50 16.27
N ASP A 696 9.00 -16.99 16.94
CA ASP A 696 7.65 -17.58 16.94
C ASP A 696 6.66 -16.67 16.18
N ARG A 697 6.47 -16.95 14.87
CA ARG A 697 5.82 -16.05 13.90
C ARG A 697 4.30 -16.17 13.79
N ASP A 698 3.63 -17.04 14.56
CA ASP A 698 2.20 -17.35 14.36
C ASP A 698 1.23 -16.87 15.46
N LYS A 699 1.67 -16.12 16.49
CA LYS A 699 0.76 -15.71 17.58
C LYS A 699 0.82 -14.20 17.84
N HIS A 700 -0.28 -13.50 17.52
CA HIS A 700 -0.46 -12.05 17.57
C HIS A 700 -0.24 -11.42 18.97
N ILE A 701 1.00 -11.15 19.35
CA ILE A 701 1.31 -10.36 20.55
C ILE A 701 1.58 -8.91 20.14
N SER A 702 0.56 -8.05 20.27
CA SER A 702 0.66 -6.62 19.98
C SER A 702 1.30 -5.85 21.14
N LYS A 703 2.01 -4.77 20.80
CA LYS A 703 2.84 -3.89 21.65
C LYS A 703 2.40 -3.75 23.12
N SER A 704 3.36 -3.98 24.02
CA SER A 704 3.34 -3.91 25.50
C SER A 704 2.84 -5.18 26.17
N ALA A 705 3.74 -6.15 26.28
CA ALA A 705 3.52 -7.45 26.88
C ALA A 705 4.53 -7.62 28.02
N LEU A 706 4.05 -7.89 29.24
CA LEU A 706 4.89 -8.27 30.37
C LEU A 706 4.69 -9.76 30.62
N ALA A 707 5.75 -10.54 30.50
CA ALA A 707 5.73 -11.98 30.68
C ALA A 707 6.02 -12.35 32.14
N THR A 708 5.35 -13.38 32.66
CA THR A 708 5.69 -14.07 33.91
C THR A 708 5.77 -15.56 33.63
N CYS A 709 6.71 -16.26 34.24
CA CYS A 709 6.84 -17.72 34.14
C CYS A 709 6.84 -18.38 35.52
N SER A 710 6.37 -19.63 35.59
CA SER A 710 6.53 -20.51 36.75
C SER A 710 7.99 -20.99 36.89
N TYR A 711 8.36 -21.52 38.07
CA TYR A 711 9.70 -22.05 38.37
C TYR A 711 10.18 -23.14 37.38
N ASP A 712 9.26 -23.87 36.77
CA ASP A 712 9.54 -24.92 35.78
C ASP A 712 9.49 -24.44 34.32
N GLY A 713 9.24 -23.14 34.10
CA GLY A 713 9.36 -22.50 32.79
C GLY A 713 8.22 -22.78 31.81
N ARG A 714 7.05 -23.23 32.27
CA ARG A 714 6.03 -23.82 31.38
C ARG A 714 4.87 -22.91 30.99
N ILE A 715 4.74 -21.69 31.53
CA ILE A 715 3.48 -20.96 31.35
C ILE A 715 3.68 -19.44 31.16
N VAL A 716 3.18 -18.85 30.04
CA VAL A 716 3.18 -17.38 29.74
C VAL A 716 1.91 -16.92 28.96
N ILE A 717 1.23 -15.83 29.39
CA ILE A 717 0.20 -15.07 28.60
C ILE A 717 0.34 -13.55 28.81
N THR A 718 -0.03 -12.73 27.79
CA THR A 718 -0.10 -11.25 27.86
C THR A 718 -1.34 -10.65 27.17
N GLN A 719 -1.93 -9.57 27.73
CA GLN A 719 -2.88 -8.64 27.06
C GLN A 719 -2.62 -7.17 27.49
N GLY A 720 -2.89 -6.22 26.58
CA GLY A 720 -2.43 -4.83 26.62
C GLY A 720 -3.34 -3.79 27.30
N SER A 721 -3.52 -3.87 28.60
CA SER A 721 -3.97 -2.73 29.42
C SER A 721 -3.36 -2.78 30.83
N PHE A 722 -2.73 -1.68 31.27
CA PHE A 722 -2.14 -1.55 32.61
C PHE A 722 -3.09 -0.79 33.55
N HIS A 723 -3.13 -1.18 34.83
CA HIS A 723 -3.51 -0.33 35.97
C HIS A 723 -2.46 -0.42 37.09
N LEU A 724 -2.22 0.72 37.74
CA LEU A 724 -1.41 0.85 38.95
C LEU A 724 -2.27 0.47 40.17
N SER A 725 -1.81 -0.44 41.02
CA SER A 725 -2.30 -0.51 42.40
C SER A 725 -1.69 0.63 43.21
N SER A 726 -2.38 1.09 44.27
CA SER A 726 -1.86 2.11 45.21
C SER A 726 -0.62 1.66 45.97
N ALA A 727 -0.31 0.35 45.96
CA ALA A 727 0.91 -0.24 46.50
C ALA A 727 2.00 -0.51 45.43
N GLY A 728 1.78 -0.11 44.18
CA GLY A 728 2.80 -0.13 43.13
C GLY A 728 3.11 -1.49 42.50
N GLY A 729 2.29 -2.53 42.72
CA GLY A 729 2.50 -3.86 42.15
C GLY A 729 1.60 -4.18 40.95
N ILE A 730 2.16 -4.88 39.94
CA ILE A 730 1.48 -5.53 38.80
C ILE A 730 1.41 -7.05 39.06
N SER A 731 0.28 -7.72 38.72
CA SER A 731 0.09 -9.17 38.85
C SER A 731 -0.35 -9.80 37.52
N ALA A 732 0.17 -10.97 37.13
CA ALA A 732 -0.18 -11.68 35.88
C ALA A 732 -0.28 -13.22 36.06
N PHE A 733 -1.04 -13.91 35.20
CA PHE A 733 -1.28 -15.37 35.18
C PHE A 733 -1.10 -15.97 33.78
N ALA A 734 -0.93 -17.29 33.66
CA ALA A 734 -0.71 -17.96 32.38
C ALA A 734 -1.34 -19.38 32.28
N TRP A 735 -1.48 -19.92 31.04
CA TRP A 735 -1.88 -21.30 30.69
C TRP A 735 -1.04 -21.96 29.55
N ASP A 736 -1.17 -23.29 29.38
CA ASP A 736 -0.22 -24.23 28.73
C ASP A 736 -0.02 -24.17 27.19
N ASP A 737 -0.72 -23.30 26.46
CA ASP A 737 -0.69 -23.31 24.98
C ASP A 737 0.56 -22.66 24.34
N PHE A 738 1.61 -22.38 25.12
CA PHE A 738 2.80 -21.58 24.72
C PHE A 738 4.15 -22.18 25.16
N ILE A 739 4.33 -23.50 25.07
CA ILE A 739 5.61 -24.16 25.42
C ILE A 739 6.43 -24.45 24.15
N SER A 740 7.61 -23.82 24.02
CA SER A 740 8.68 -24.30 23.15
C SER A 740 9.46 -25.40 23.89
N SER A 741 9.93 -26.43 23.18
CA SER A 741 10.62 -27.59 23.76
C SER A 741 12.06 -27.33 24.24
N GLU A 742 12.60 -26.13 24.05
CA GLU A 742 13.97 -25.80 24.43
C GLU A 742 14.05 -25.06 25.78
N SER A 743 14.94 -25.53 26.66
CA SER A 743 15.22 -24.90 27.96
C SER A 743 16.06 -23.63 27.78
N PRO A 744 15.61 -22.45 28.25
CA PRO A 744 16.40 -21.24 28.16
C PRO A 744 17.51 -21.21 29.22
N TYR A 745 18.75 -20.96 28.80
CA TYR A 745 19.89 -20.73 29.70
C TYR A 745 19.84 -19.32 30.32
N PRO A 746 20.15 -19.16 31.63
CA PRO A 746 20.16 -17.85 32.29
C PRO A 746 21.38 -17.01 31.90
N ILE A 747 21.17 -15.72 31.68
CA ILE A 747 22.23 -14.76 31.28
C ILE A 747 22.85 -13.98 32.46
N TYR A 748 22.26 -14.08 33.66
CA TYR A 748 22.83 -13.51 34.89
C TYR A 748 22.48 -14.39 36.10
N LYS A 749 23.46 -14.69 36.95
CA LYS A 749 23.27 -15.23 38.30
C LYS A 749 23.68 -14.15 39.29
N GLY A 750 22.75 -13.69 40.11
CA GLY A 750 23.05 -12.70 41.14
C GLY A 750 24.03 -13.24 42.18
N GLY A 751 25.16 -12.57 42.34
CA GLY A 751 26.12 -12.74 43.43
C GLY A 751 27.06 -11.52 43.45
N LEU A 752 27.27 -10.94 44.63
CA LEU A 752 28.09 -9.73 44.86
C LEU A 752 29.48 -9.79 44.19
N PRO A 753 30.10 -8.63 43.85
CA PRO A 753 31.42 -8.64 43.24
C PRO A 753 32.45 -9.19 44.23
N GLN A 754 33.10 -10.31 43.89
CA GLN A 754 34.39 -10.65 44.50
C GLN A 754 35.51 -10.21 43.55
N THR A 755 36.17 -9.14 43.97
CA THR A 755 37.55 -8.73 43.68
C THR A 755 38.41 -9.73 42.89
N SER A 756 38.80 -9.38 41.65
CA SER A 756 40.19 -9.15 41.20
C SER A 756 40.22 -8.98 39.68
#